data_AF-A0AAW7DWP3-F1
#
_entry.id   AF-A0AAW7DWP3-F1
#
_cell.length_a   1.000
_cell.length_b   1.000
_cell.length_c   1.000
_cell.angle_alpha   90.00
_cell.angle_beta   90.00
_cell.angle_gamma   90.00
#
_symmetry.space_group_name_H-M   'P 1'
#
loop_
_entity.id
_entity.type
_entity.pdbx_description
1 polymer ?
#
loop_
_entity_poly.entity_id
_entity_poly.type
_entity_poly.pdbx_seq_one_letter_code
_entity_poly.pdbx_strand_id
1 'polypeptide(L)'
;MAITKKDVKLLKSQRLSDTDDGGGRATGEAVTDNKINDVFPNISRLDRTIGHVNVRKLFAGVQTETNDGYLGAHAIIAESPADPLVDTLLFNTGSQTDERKDAQSVIEGYVVPSVIADFDLMGDQFKGQRQLSAVAFETRPVPEVGDVFQLVTDTAEQFVRLTEVEHEMREFHYVDDSGKLLTFWRRYLRLSISSALLYKFPGGQVVPEGVTERNLDGEKITRVRATQVADSARYFGVNKLAQSVSAGSLTLQVESIYSQLVPSTIKENILVDQIAGSRKRYNVATANSDRTINLTFTSSASGQSRSFIGTGVYRGSLVLTVSGSVYRDNGAGELKLSSGGANFDRITIDYESGMLTAFRPSAYTGSASVTYRTGVAATNQSVTGEIEIKLGNRGYAYTLNLSEAKPRPATLTISFMALGRWYQLRDEGDGQLIGEGAGAVDFATGSVALTLDALPDVGSSIIYDYVAQDDFNFAVHTGASLDSPIKIVQELKNKGLDPASIKVTTKHGGVTKTMTSNEHGQITGEVGTGFINAADGILNLVITQTLDLGSAIDVQYEFGTNVSTNLTLGADGGGMTIGTIPGAPFKPGSISFTWDVKRKGKVPVFNRAGDRGLDATASLDVYDTEALVTRNVTDDGNGKWRGVDGQINYQTGEFSIRTETTYTVNEYYINYRRSNKPELAHTQSTERERFTGTIIVKAQEASVSYGGERESIPAPQLVVDLLPNVGDSIVPGSLLLKWGSSLYVDRDGVLYKDIDHTTNAGTAVGRVDYAGRQITLASWPSNVSTKVERLSCLTTAVGFGTQRVFFRTAGSPLRPASLQITAVRIDTGEVVTATPNLNGDVSSGIIHGHVDARTGIARLQFTTDPDDDSGLSDVPVIAALLRYNAVLQTSMPMDAKLLGLNPVRLPADGRVPIYREGDVLVIHHTQATAVEPAAGKTITLNRAEQAEIYVVDAEGNRLDEEQYETEREEGTLTFANPLLLQQEDGELLVPPFKIMDRIEHMTVCTEAQITGLVEINSPLSFDAPAGETMVSSALTWGDMQSRLYRWFTQKTWSTGNPNWSDNPVGDQTTANYNTLNYPPIVTNTGAIAGKWALVFTSTTAFQVVEEKLGIITVGNVSQDCSPINPATNTPYFVIKKEGWGTGWASGNAVRFNTDSCLGPMWVVRSIQAGKGAVKDDHFKLQVRGDAD
;
A
#
# COMPACT_ATOMS: atom_id res chain seq x y z
N MET A 1 -60.54 10.94 11.09
CA MET A 1 -61.13 9.62 10.74
C MET A 1 -59.91 8.71 10.75
N ALA A 2 -59.86 7.68 11.59
CA ALA A 2 -58.60 6.93 11.78
C ALA A 2 -58.08 6.39 10.44
N ILE A 3 -56.76 6.50 10.21
CA ILE A 3 -56.10 5.97 9.01
C ILE A 3 -56.24 4.45 9.04
N THR A 4 -56.76 3.87 7.96
CA THR A 4 -56.90 2.42 7.80
C THR A 4 -55.83 1.86 6.87
N LYS A 5 -55.63 0.53 6.88
CA LYS A 5 -54.71 -0.14 5.93
C LYS A 5 -55.03 0.20 4.47
N LYS A 6 -56.31 0.38 4.14
CA LYS A 6 -56.75 0.67 2.77
C LYS A 6 -56.30 2.07 2.31
N ASP A 7 -56.05 2.99 3.23
CA ASP A 7 -55.63 4.37 2.94
C ASP A 7 -54.13 4.47 2.63
N VAL A 8 -53.31 3.50 3.07
CA VAL A 8 -51.86 3.47 2.80
C VAL A 8 -51.62 2.84 1.44
N LYS A 9 -51.17 3.65 0.46
CA LYS A 9 -50.93 3.22 -0.92
C LYS A 9 -49.49 3.47 -1.34
N LEU A 10 -49.00 2.59 -2.21
CA LEU A 10 -47.80 2.85 -3.00
C LEU A 10 -48.23 3.52 -4.31
N LEU A 11 -47.78 4.75 -4.58
CA LEU A 11 -48.21 5.56 -5.72
C LEU A 11 -47.12 5.61 -6.80
N LYS A 12 -47.58 5.67 -8.06
CA LYS A 12 -46.70 5.80 -9.24
C LYS A 12 -46.20 7.22 -9.40
N SER A 13 -44.97 7.36 -9.88
CA SER A 13 -44.44 8.65 -10.35
C SER A 13 -45.03 9.04 -11.70
N GLN A 14 -44.96 10.33 -12.04
CA GLN A 14 -45.45 10.89 -13.31
C GLN A 14 -44.92 10.14 -14.54
N ARG A 15 -43.65 9.74 -14.51
CA ARG A 15 -43.04 8.91 -15.55
C ARG A 15 -42.38 7.70 -14.92
N LEU A 16 -42.96 6.52 -15.10
CA LEU A 16 -42.42 5.26 -14.57
C LEU A 16 -41.51 4.58 -15.61
N SER A 17 -40.51 5.30 -16.09
CA SER A 17 -39.60 4.90 -17.19
C SER A 17 -38.13 4.89 -16.77
N ASP A 18 -37.29 4.15 -17.52
CA ASP A 18 -35.82 4.12 -17.32
C ASP A 18 -35.09 5.23 -18.09
N THR A 19 -35.82 6.20 -18.63
CA THR A 19 -35.27 7.34 -19.36
C THR A 19 -34.71 8.40 -18.40
N ASP A 20 -33.85 9.30 -18.90
CA ASP A 20 -33.22 10.36 -18.09
C ASP A 20 -34.24 11.24 -17.35
N ASP A 21 -35.42 11.42 -17.95
CA ASP A 21 -36.56 12.19 -17.44
C ASP A 21 -37.57 11.34 -16.63
N GLY A 22 -37.26 10.07 -16.36
CA GLY A 22 -38.06 9.18 -15.53
C GLY A 22 -38.15 9.67 -14.09
N GLY A 23 -39.26 9.41 -13.40
CA GLY A 23 -39.53 9.91 -12.04
C GLY A 23 -40.52 11.08 -12.04
N GLY A 24 -40.16 12.16 -11.35
CA GLY A 24 -41.01 13.35 -11.19
C GLY A 24 -41.94 13.29 -9.97
N ARG A 25 -43.09 13.98 -10.05
CA ARG A 25 -44.09 14.06 -8.97
C ARG A 25 -44.88 12.77 -8.81
N ALA A 26 -45.46 12.56 -7.62
CA ALA A 26 -46.43 11.49 -7.39
C ALA A 26 -47.71 11.74 -8.20
N THR A 27 -48.34 10.65 -8.63
CA THR A 27 -49.68 10.64 -9.23
C THR A 27 -50.70 10.09 -8.23
N GLY A 28 -51.99 10.25 -8.51
CA GLY A 28 -53.05 9.57 -7.75
C GLY A 28 -53.22 8.08 -8.11
N GLU A 29 -52.41 7.56 -9.03
CA GLU A 29 -52.49 6.15 -9.44
C GLU A 29 -51.68 5.26 -8.49
N ALA A 30 -52.35 4.31 -7.85
CA ALA A 30 -51.71 3.31 -7.02
C ALA A 30 -51.03 2.21 -7.86
N VAL A 31 -49.90 1.70 -7.37
CA VAL A 31 -49.33 0.43 -7.79
C VAL A 31 -50.27 -0.67 -7.31
N THR A 32 -50.72 -1.51 -8.24
CA THR A 32 -51.65 -2.60 -7.93
C THR A 32 -50.87 -3.80 -7.39
N ASP A 33 -51.31 -4.36 -6.27
CA ASP A 33 -50.68 -5.55 -5.70
C ASP A 33 -50.81 -6.77 -6.64
N ASN A 34 -49.82 -7.67 -6.62
CA ASN A 34 -49.72 -8.87 -7.47
C ASN A 34 -49.88 -8.67 -8.99
N LYS A 35 -49.90 -7.43 -9.48
CA LYS A 35 -50.03 -7.16 -10.91
C LYS A 35 -48.67 -7.23 -11.60
N ILE A 36 -48.56 -8.16 -12.53
CA ILE A 36 -47.35 -8.36 -13.33
C ILE A 36 -47.00 -7.09 -14.12
N ASN A 37 -45.74 -6.71 -14.08
CA ASN A 37 -45.15 -5.58 -14.80
C ASN A 37 -45.70 -4.19 -14.43
N ASP A 38 -46.31 -4.03 -13.26
CA ASP A 38 -46.87 -2.72 -12.85
C ASP A 38 -45.77 -1.70 -12.44
N VAL A 39 -44.60 -2.18 -11.99
CA VAL A 39 -43.43 -1.35 -11.63
C VAL A 39 -42.28 -1.50 -12.63
N PHE A 40 -41.86 -2.74 -12.87
CA PHE A 40 -40.76 -3.06 -13.77
C PHE A 40 -41.22 -3.94 -14.92
N PRO A 41 -40.66 -3.79 -16.13
CA PRO A 41 -40.96 -4.70 -17.23
C PRO A 41 -40.30 -6.09 -17.03
N ASN A 42 -40.76 -7.06 -17.83
CA ASN A 42 -40.14 -8.37 -17.98
C ASN A 42 -38.63 -8.26 -18.26
N ILE A 43 -37.86 -9.21 -17.73
CA ILE A 43 -36.42 -9.29 -17.98
C ILE A 43 -36.19 -9.90 -19.37
N SER A 44 -35.52 -9.18 -20.26
CA SER A 44 -35.26 -9.64 -21.62
C SER A 44 -34.08 -10.62 -21.69
N ARG A 45 -33.96 -11.36 -22.80
CA ARG A 45 -32.78 -12.21 -23.06
C ARG A 45 -31.49 -11.39 -23.15
N LEU A 46 -31.58 -10.14 -23.62
CA LEU A 46 -30.43 -9.25 -23.69
C LEU A 46 -30.00 -8.86 -22.28
N ASP A 47 -30.94 -8.47 -21.41
CA ASP A 47 -30.65 -8.13 -20.01
C ASP A 47 -29.96 -9.29 -19.27
N ARG A 48 -30.35 -10.54 -19.55
CA ARG A 48 -29.68 -11.73 -19.01
C ARG A 48 -28.31 -12.04 -19.63
N THR A 49 -28.02 -11.51 -20.82
CA THR A 49 -26.75 -11.75 -21.52
C THR A 49 -25.71 -10.73 -21.10
N ILE A 50 -26.08 -9.45 -21.05
CA ILE A 50 -25.14 -8.37 -20.73
C ILE A 50 -25.20 -7.97 -19.25
N GLY A 51 -26.34 -8.10 -18.59
CA GLY A 51 -26.64 -7.45 -17.31
C GLY A 51 -27.33 -6.10 -17.50
N HIS A 52 -28.20 -5.70 -16.56
CA HIS A 52 -28.98 -4.45 -16.68
C HIS A 52 -29.35 -3.87 -15.31
N VAL A 53 -29.60 -2.55 -15.25
CA VAL A 53 -30.07 -1.85 -14.03
C VAL A 53 -31.31 -1.02 -14.34
N ASN A 54 -32.41 -1.30 -13.64
CA ASN A 54 -33.62 -0.48 -13.69
C ASN A 54 -33.71 0.38 -12.42
N VAL A 55 -34.14 1.63 -12.56
CA VAL A 55 -34.31 2.57 -11.45
C VAL A 55 -35.68 3.23 -11.58
N ARG A 56 -36.53 3.08 -10.57
CA ARG A 56 -37.94 3.50 -10.57
C ARG A 56 -38.26 4.33 -9.35
N LYS A 57 -38.95 5.45 -9.54
CA LYS A 57 -39.41 6.29 -8.43
C LYS A 57 -40.83 5.90 -8.02
N LEU A 58 -41.04 5.73 -6.72
CA LEU A 58 -42.34 5.43 -6.12
C LEU A 58 -42.56 6.31 -4.89
N PHE A 59 -43.80 6.37 -4.42
CA PHE A 59 -44.16 7.15 -3.24
C PHE A 59 -45.01 6.31 -2.28
N ALA A 60 -44.65 6.30 -1.01
CA ALA A 60 -45.55 5.89 0.06
C ALA A 60 -46.52 7.05 0.34
N GLY A 61 -47.83 6.86 0.17
CA GLY A 61 -48.80 7.92 0.36
C GLY A 61 -50.00 7.49 1.20
N VAL A 62 -50.43 8.36 2.11
CA VAL A 62 -51.66 8.18 2.88
C VAL A 62 -52.79 8.95 2.20
N GLN A 63 -53.79 8.23 1.73
CA GLN A 63 -54.89 8.76 0.92
C GLN A 63 -56.14 9.02 1.79
N THR A 64 -56.03 9.93 2.76
CA THR A 64 -57.19 10.39 3.55
C THR A 64 -57.62 11.82 3.21
N GLU A 65 -58.92 12.10 3.30
CA GLU A 65 -59.49 13.46 3.20
C GLU A 65 -59.31 14.30 4.49
N THR A 66 -58.53 13.78 5.45
CA THR A 66 -58.13 14.47 6.67
C THR A 66 -56.64 14.82 6.60
N ASN A 67 -56.14 15.55 7.61
CA ASN A 67 -54.72 15.76 7.82
C ASN A 67 -54.20 14.95 9.02
N ASP A 68 -54.80 13.80 9.31
CA ASP A 68 -54.39 12.93 10.42
C ASP A 68 -52.92 12.47 10.19
N GLY A 69 -52.13 12.40 11.25
CA GLY A 69 -50.70 12.05 11.17
C GLY A 69 -50.48 10.56 10.97
N TYR A 70 -49.52 10.20 10.12
CA TYR A 70 -49.03 8.83 10.00
C TYR A 70 -47.65 8.72 10.62
N LEU A 71 -47.59 8.07 11.77
CA LEU A 71 -46.46 8.11 12.68
C LEU A 71 -45.41 7.05 12.30
N GLY A 72 -44.13 7.40 12.44
CA GLY A 72 -43.04 6.45 12.23
C GLY A 72 -43.01 5.81 10.84
N ALA A 73 -43.39 6.54 9.80
CA ALA A 73 -43.51 6.00 8.45
C ALA A 73 -42.17 5.51 7.88
N HIS A 74 -42.18 4.30 7.33
CA HIS A 74 -41.00 3.67 6.73
C HIS A 74 -41.37 2.64 5.66
N ALA A 75 -40.40 2.25 4.83
CA ALA A 75 -40.54 1.17 3.86
C ALA A 75 -39.40 0.15 3.96
N ILE A 76 -39.74 -1.11 3.73
CA ILE A 76 -38.80 -2.24 3.71
C ILE A 76 -39.04 -3.11 2.48
N ILE A 77 -37.99 -3.76 2.01
CA ILE A 77 -38.13 -4.95 1.15
C ILE A 77 -38.35 -6.13 2.08
N ALA A 78 -39.55 -6.72 2.05
CA ALA A 78 -39.90 -7.86 2.92
C ALA A 78 -39.49 -9.20 2.31
N GLU A 79 -39.34 -9.29 0.99
CA GLU A 79 -38.90 -10.52 0.33
C GLU A 79 -38.02 -10.16 -0.86
N SER A 80 -36.84 -10.78 -0.92
CA SER A 80 -35.93 -10.65 -2.06
C SER A 80 -36.42 -11.44 -3.27
N PRO A 81 -35.98 -11.09 -4.49
CA PRO A 81 -36.20 -11.91 -5.68
C PRO A 81 -35.79 -13.38 -5.46
N ALA A 82 -36.55 -14.30 -6.07
CA ALA A 82 -36.27 -15.73 -6.00
C ALA A 82 -35.09 -16.13 -6.90
N ASP A 83 -34.82 -15.34 -7.95
CA ASP A 83 -33.64 -15.52 -8.79
C ASP A 83 -32.38 -14.95 -8.11
N PRO A 84 -31.35 -15.76 -7.82
CA PRO A 84 -30.12 -15.29 -7.16
C PRO A 84 -29.29 -14.32 -8.02
N LEU A 85 -29.63 -14.14 -9.31
CA LEU A 85 -29.00 -13.16 -10.20
C LEU A 85 -29.76 -11.84 -10.26
N VAL A 86 -30.83 -11.67 -9.47
CA VAL A 86 -31.63 -10.44 -9.43
C VAL A 86 -31.62 -9.89 -8.02
N ASP A 87 -31.16 -8.65 -7.87
CA ASP A 87 -31.14 -7.92 -6.60
C ASP A 87 -32.08 -6.72 -6.66
N THR A 88 -32.72 -6.39 -5.54
CA THR A 88 -33.57 -5.20 -5.42
C THR A 88 -33.15 -4.38 -4.20
N LEU A 89 -33.05 -3.06 -4.38
CA LEU A 89 -32.57 -2.11 -3.37
C LEU A 89 -33.48 -0.88 -3.32
N LEU A 90 -33.56 -0.24 -2.17
CA LEU A 90 -34.20 1.06 -1.99
C LEU A 90 -33.16 2.13 -1.69
N PHE A 91 -33.38 3.35 -2.17
CA PHE A 91 -32.67 4.54 -1.72
C PHE A 91 -33.58 5.77 -1.81
N ASN A 92 -33.14 6.88 -1.21
CA ASN A 92 -33.89 8.13 -1.25
C ASN A 92 -32.96 9.31 -1.55
N THR A 93 -33.44 10.25 -2.36
CA THR A 93 -32.77 11.54 -2.65
C THR A 93 -33.29 12.68 -1.77
N GLY A 94 -34.40 12.46 -1.04
CA GLY A 94 -35.09 13.45 -0.23
C GLY A 94 -35.96 14.42 -1.02
N SER A 95 -36.06 14.25 -2.35
CA SER A 95 -36.87 15.10 -3.22
C SER A 95 -38.16 14.40 -3.65
N GLN A 96 -39.25 15.16 -3.75
CA GLN A 96 -40.50 14.67 -4.32
C GLN A 96 -40.61 14.92 -5.83
N THR A 97 -39.67 15.65 -6.42
CA THR A 97 -39.75 16.11 -7.82
C THR A 97 -38.54 15.77 -8.68
N ASP A 98 -37.53 15.14 -8.10
CA ASP A 98 -36.34 14.68 -8.81
C ASP A 98 -36.67 13.63 -9.89
N GLU A 99 -35.86 13.68 -10.94
CA GLU A 99 -35.88 12.77 -12.08
C GLU A 99 -34.69 11.79 -12.01
N ARG A 100 -34.67 10.81 -12.90
CA ARG A 100 -33.67 9.72 -12.89
C ARG A 100 -32.26 10.26 -12.97
N LYS A 101 -32.02 11.32 -13.74
CA LYS A 101 -30.71 11.96 -13.85
C LYS A 101 -30.18 12.50 -12.51
N ASP A 102 -31.05 13.03 -11.66
CA ASP A 102 -30.70 13.48 -10.32
C ASP A 102 -30.35 12.26 -9.44
N ALA A 103 -31.16 11.21 -9.52
CA ALA A 103 -30.94 9.96 -8.79
C ALA A 103 -29.64 9.25 -9.20
N GLN A 104 -29.31 9.22 -10.50
CA GLN A 104 -28.04 8.74 -11.04
C GLN A 104 -26.87 9.55 -10.47
N SER A 105 -26.99 10.87 -10.39
CA SER A 105 -25.94 11.74 -9.85
C SER A 105 -25.65 11.44 -8.37
N VAL A 106 -26.69 11.11 -7.59
CA VAL A 106 -26.57 10.68 -6.19
C VAL A 106 -25.90 9.31 -6.09
N ILE A 107 -26.33 8.32 -6.90
CA ILE A 107 -25.73 6.98 -6.93
C ILE A 107 -24.24 7.03 -7.32
N GLU A 108 -23.90 7.80 -8.36
CA GLU A 108 -22.55 7.94 -8.86
C GLU A 108 -21.65 8.76 -7.93
N GLY A 109 -22.22 9.47 -6.95
CA GLY A 109 -21.51 10.23 -5.92
C GLY A 109 -20.63 9.41 -4.97
N TYR A 110 -20.52 8.09 -5.16
CA TYR A 110 -19.79 7.17 -4.26
C TYR A 110 -18.29 7.46 -4.18
N VAL A 111 -17.67 7.95 -5.26
CA VAL A 111 -16.26 8.38 -5.27
C VAL A 111 -16.18 9.88 -5.56
N VAL A 112 -15.42 10.59 -4.72
CA VAL A 112 -15.18 12.04 -4.82
C VAL A 112 -13.68 12.34 -4.98
N PRO A 113 -13.31 13.41 -5.68
CA PRO A 113 -11.91 13.77 -5.86
C PRO A 113 -11.29 14.31 -4.56
N SER A 114 -10.02 13.94 -4.34
CA SER A 114 -9.21 14.33 -3.17
C SER A 114 -7.98 15.13 -3.64
N VAL A 115 -6.78 14.75 -3.20
CA VAL A 115 -5.50 15.41 -3.52
C VAL A 115 -5.01 15.11 -4.95
N ILE A 116 -3.97 15.82 -5.39
CA ILE A 116 -3.28 15.56 -6.66
C ILE A 116 -2.59 14.18 -6.57
N ALA A 117 -2.68 13.38 -7.65
CA ALA A 117 -2.05 12.08 -7.71
C ALA A 117 -0.51 12.18 -7.78
N ASP A 118 0.17 11.09 -7.42
CA ASP A 118 1.63 11.02 -7.37
C ASP A 118 2.33 10.86 -8.75
N PHE A 119 1.55 10.88 -9.84
CA PHE A 119 2.05 10.78 -11.21
C PHE A 119 1.40 11.83 -12.12
N ASP A 120 2.11 12.17 -13.19
CA ASP A 120 1.66 13.13 -14.20
C ASP A 120 1.48 12.45 -15.57
N LEU A 121 0.51 12.91 -16.37
CA LEU A 121 0.29 12.40 -17.71
C LEU A 121 1.42 12.85 -18.66
N MET A 122 1.97 11.89 -19.40
CA MET A 122 3.01 12.10 -20.39
C MET A 122 2.42 12.04 -21.79
N GLY A 123 2.54 13.13 -22.54
CA GLY A 123 1.96 13.27 -23.88
C GLY A 123 0.42 13.26 -23.89
N ASP A 124 -0.15 13.63 -25.02
CA ASP A 124 -1.60 13.76 -25.15
C ASP A 124 -2.32 12.42 -25.17
N GLN A 125 -3.34 12.31 -24.31
CA GLN A 125 -4.23 11.16 -24.27
C GLN A 125 -5.49 11.49 -25.08
N PHE A 126 -5.75 10.73 -26.13
CA PHE A 126 -6.82 11.02 -27.08
C PHE A 126 -8.14 10.33 -26.74
N LYS A 127 -9.24 10.96 -27.15
CA LYS A 127 -10.58 10.38 -27.08
C LYS A 127 -10.59 8.97 -27.71
N GLY A 128 -11.21 8.02 -27.01
CA GLY A 128 -11.31 6.61 -27.41
C GLY A 128 -10.16 5.73 -26.91
N GLN A 129 -9.06 6.28 -26.39
CA GLN A 129 -7.98 5.49 -25.81
C GLN A 129 -8.41 4.80 -24.51
N ARG A 130 -7.83 3.62 -24.27
CA ARG A 130 -8.02 2.79 -23.06
C ARG A 130 -6.73 2.55 -22.29
N GLN A 131 -5.69 3.31 -22.60
CA GLN A 131 -4.41 3.25 -21.95
C GLN A 131 -3.89 4.67 -21.77
N LEU A 132 -3.36 4.97 -20.59
CA LEU A 132 -2.72 6.23 -20.27
C LEU A 132 -1.21 6.02 -20.19
N SER A 133 -0.46 6.99 -20.72
CA SER A 133 0.98 7.11 -20.48
C SER A 133 1.23 8.14 -19.40
N ALA A 134 1.99 7.76 -18.37
CA ALA A 134 2.30 8.64 -17.25
C ALA A 134 3.77 8.49 -16.80
N VAL A 135 4.24 9.46 -16.02
CA VAL A 135 5.56 9.42 -15.38
C VAL A 135 5.44 9.74 -13.89
N ALA A 136 6.28 9.06 -13.11
CA ALA A 136 6.39 9.27 -11.67
C ALA A 136 7.87 9.31 -11.23
N PHE A 137 8.10 9.91 -10.07
CA PHE A 137 9.40 9.83 -9.40
C PHE A 137 9.65 8.40 -8.90
N GLU A 138 10.92 7.97 -8.88
CA GLU A 138 11.31 6.64 -8.38
C GLU A 138 10.84 6.41 -6.94
N THR A 139 10.85 7.46 -6.13
CA THR A 139 10.51 7.42 -4.71
C THR A 139 9.00 7.37 -4.44
N ARG A 140 8.16 7.74 -5.41
CA ARG A 140 6.69 7.79 -5.26
C ARG A 140 6.06 6.40 -5.42
N PRO A 141 4.92 6.14 -4.76
CA PRO A 141 4.20 4.88 -4.91
C PRO A 141 3.72 4.69 -6.34
N VAL A 142 3.66 3.43 -6.77
CA VAL A 142 3.02 3.04 -8.03
C VAL A 142 1.52 2.97 -7.75
N PRO A 143 0.65 3.53 -8.61
CA PRO A 143 -0.79 3.35 -8.44
C PRO A 143 -1.17 1.87 -8.55
N GLU A 144 -2.23 1.46 -7.87
CA GLU A 144 -2.63 0.06 -7.82
C GLU A 144 -3.74 -0.25 -8.82
N VAL A 145 -3.85 -1.54 -9.17
CA VAL A 145 -4.96 -2.01 -9.99
C VAL A 145 -6.26 -1.87 -9.19
N GLY A 146 -7.27 -1.22 -9.76
CA GLY A 146 -8.53 -0.91 -9.11
C GLY A 146 -8.66 0.55 -8.67
N ASP A 147 -7.55 1.28 -8.55
CA ASP A 147 -7.57 2.70 -8.16
C ASP A 147 -8.38 3.53 -9.14
N VAL A 148 -9.12 4.50 -8.59
CA VAL A 148 -9.92 5.46 -9.36
C VAL A 148 -9.25 6.83 -9.29
N PHE A 149 -8.97 7.41 -10.45
CA PHE A 149 -8.43 8.76 -10.58
C PHE A 149 -9.42 9.67 -11.32
N GLN A 150 -9.42 10.95 -10.98
CA GLN A 150 -10.13 11.98 -11.74
C GLN A 150 -9.15 12.73 -12.63
N LEU A 151 -9.42 12.75 -13.94
CA LEU A 151 -8.72 13.57 -14.93
C LEU A 151 -9.50 14.87 -15.12
N VAL A 152 -8.83 16.01 -14.96
CA VAL A 152 -9.46 17.33 -15.03
C VAL A 152 -8.68 18.27 -15.95
N THR A 153 -9.40 18.89 -16.88
CA THR A 153 -8.96 20.03 -17.70
C THR A 153 -9.86 21.23 -17.42
N ASP A 154 -9.59 22.37 -18.07
CA ASP A 154 -10.44 23.56 -17.90
C ASP A 154 -11.86 23.38 -18.51
N THR A 155 -12.08 22.36 -19.36
CA THR A 155 -13.35 22.16 -20.08
C THR A 155 -13.99 20.78 -19.90
N ALA A 156 -13.26 19.82 -19.34
CA ALA A 156 -13.71 18.43 -19.22
C ALA A 156 -13.15 17.77 -17.96
N GLU A 157 -13.98 16.92 -17.35
CA GLU A 157 -13.61 16.04 -16.26
C GLU A 157 -14.04 14.60 -16.55
N GLN A 158 -13.24 13.62 -16.13
CA GLN A 158 -13.58 12.20 -16.27
C GLN A 158 -12.92 11.37 -15.17
N PHE A 159 -13.69 10.44 -14.58
CA PHE A 159 -13.15 9.42 -13.70
C PHE A 159 -12.69 8.22 -14.51
N VAL A 160 -11.54 7.65 -14.14
CA VAL A 160 -10.95 6.46 -14.76
C VAL A 160 -10.51 5.47 -13.67
N ARG A 161 -10.91 4.21 -13.82
CA ARG A 161 -10.43 3.10 -12.97
C ARG A 161 -9.33 2.34 -13.67
N LEU A 162 -8.23 2.09 -12.97
CA LEU A 162 -7.10 1.30 -13.46
C LEU A 162 -7.45 -0.19 -13.46
N THR A 163 -7.12 -0.86 -14.56
CA THR A 163 -7.33 -2.31 -14.77
C THR A 163 -6.02 -3.09 -14.84
N GLU A 164 -4.93 -2.40 -15.17
CA GLU A 164 -3.59 -2.95 -15.26
C GLU A 164 -2.60 -1.80 -15.10
N VAL A 165 -1.48 -2.09 -14.44
CA VAL A 165 -0.40 -1.13 -14.20
C VAL A 165 0.91 -1.81 -14.55
N GLU A 166 1.52 -1.40 -15.67
CA GLU A 166 2.91 -1.75 -16.00
C GLU A 166 3.81 -0.56 -15.69
N HIS A 167 5.00 -0.83 -15.17
CA HIS A 167 5.98 0.22 -14.93
C HIS A 167 7.41 -0.24 -15.24
N GLU A 168 8.23 0.70 -15.72
CA GLU A 168 9.66 0.47 -15.94
C GLU A 168 10.46 1.73 -15.57
N MET A 169 11.71 1.55 -15.14
CA MET A 169 12.64 2.68 -15.01
C MET A 169 13.19 3.01 -16.39
N ARG A 170 13.00 4.25 -16.84
CA ARG A 170 13.42 4.72 -18.16
C ARG A 170 14.28 5.98 -18.01
N GLU A 171 15.34 6.04 -18.81
CA GLU A 171 16.19 7.23 -18.94
C GLU A 171 15.53 8.25 -19.88
N PHE A 172 15.46 9.50 -19.43
CA PHE A 172 14.92 10.62 -20.20
C PHE A 172 15.99 11.68 -20.43
N HIS A 173 15.89 12.36 -21.58
CA HIS A 173 16.76 13.46 -21.95
C HIS A 173 15.94 14.76 -22.04
N TYR A 174 16.44 15.82 -21.43
CA TYR A 174 15.84 17.15 -21.47
C TYR A 174 16.90 18.17 -21.89
N VAL A 175 16.56 19.06 -22.81
CA VAL A 175 17.42 20.18 -23.22
C VAL A 175 16.85 21.43 -22.56
N ASP A 176 17.65 22.08 -21.72
CA ASP A 176 17.24 23.32 -21.05
C ASP A 176 17.22 24.51 -22.03
N ASP A 177 16.71 25.66 -21.56
CA ASP A 177 16.64 26.91 -22.35
C ASP A 177 18.01 27.43 -22.82
N SER A 178 19.11 26.88 -22.28
CA SER A 178 20.49 27.21 -22.65
C SER A 178 21.09 26.20 -23.65
N GLY A 179 20.32 25.23 -24.12
CA GLY A 179 20.75 24.21 -25.08
C GLY A 179 21.55 23.05 -24.48
N LYS A 180 21.58 22.90 -23.15
CA LYS A 180 22.35 21.84 -22.47
C LYS A 180 21.49 20.59 -22.27
N LEU A 181 22.03 19.44 -22.68
CA LEU A 181 21.40 18.13 -22.48
C LEU A 181 21.59 17.66 -21.03
N LEU A 182 20.48 17.39 -20.36
CA LEU A 182 20.39 16.79 -19.03
C LEU A 182 19.75 15.41 -19.16
N THR A 183 20.34 14.42 -18.47
CA THR A 183 19.86 13.04 -18.47
C THR A 183 19.47 12.63 -17.06
N PHE A 184 18.31 12.01 -16.89
CA PHE A 184 17.78 11.60 -15.60
C PHE A 184 16.83 10.41 -15.73
N TRP A 185 16.64 9.67 -14.62
CA TRP A 185 15.78 8.50 -14.58
C TRP A 185 14.38 8.84 -14.04
N ARG A 186 13.33 8.28 -14.66
CA ARG A 186 11.95 8.33 -14.15
C ARG A 186 11.27 6.98 -14.30
N ARG A 187 10.26 6.74 -13.47
CA ARG A 187 9.37 5.60 -13.66
C ARG A 187 8.36 5.95 -14.75
N TYR A 188 8.41 5.22 -15.85
CA TYR A 188 7.41 5.28 -16.89
C TYR A 188 6.28 4.32 -16.54
N LEU A 189 5.04 4.80 -16.60
CA LEU A 189 3.82 4.09 -16.24
C LEU A 189 2.94 3.90 -17.47
N ARG A 190 2.51 2.67 -17.70
CA ARG A 190 1.45 2.32 -18.65
C ARG A 190 0.25 1.85 -17.86
N LEU A 191 -0.81 2.66 -17.88
CA LEU A 191 -2.00 2.45 -17.07
C LEU A 191 -3.17 2.09 -17.98
N SER A 192 -3.62 0.83 -17.96
CA SER A 192 -4.81 0.43 -18.70
C SER A 192 -6.06 0.85 -17.93
N ILE A 193 -7.00 1.53 -18.59
CA ILE A 193 -8.22 2.05 -17.96
C ILE A 193 -9.45 1.26 -18.42
N SER A 194 -10.42 1.15 -17.52
CA SER A 194 -11.65 0.37 -17.75
C SER A 194 -12.58 0.98 -18.82
N SER A 195 -12.80 2.29 -18.76
CA SER A 195 -13.60 3.05 -19.74
C SER A 195 -12.71 3.80 -20.73
N ALA A 196 -13.11 3.86 -22.00
CA ALA A 196 -12.41 4.70 -22.97
C ALA A 196 -12.53 6.21 -22.60
N LEU A 197 -11.51 6.99 -22.96
CA LEU A 197 -11.54 8.44 -22.77
C LEU A 197 -12.65 9.08 -23.62
N LEU A 198 -13.50 9.89 -23.00
CA LEU A 198 -14.58 10.62 -23.69
C LEU A 198 -14.08 11.92 -24.32
N TYR A 199 -12.99 12.46 -23.78
CA TYR A 199 -12.37 13.72 -24.16
C TYR A 199 -10.86 13.55 -24.40
N LYS A 200 -10.22 14.54 -25.03
CA LYS A 200 -8.76 14.64 -25.08
C LYS A 200 -8.26 15.15 -23.72
N PHE A 201 -7.25 14.51 -23.16
CA PHE A 201 -6.56 14.93 -21.95
C PHE A 201 -5.09 15.25 -22.29
N PRO A 202 -4.72 16.54 -22.40
CA PRO A 202 -3.36 16.96 -22.70
C PRO A 202 -2.37 16.50 -21.63
N GLY A 203 -1.20 16.01 -22.05
CA GLY A 203 -0.11 15.62 -21.15
C GLY A 203 1.20 16.32 -21.50
N GLY A 204 2.05 16.51 -20.50
CA GLY A 204 3.27 17.30 -20.63
C GLY A 204 4.45 16.50 -21.20
N GLN A 205 5.53 17.21 -21.49
CA GLN A 205 6.84 16.60 -21.77
C GLN A 205 7.60 16.38 -20.47
N VAL A 206 8.38 15.31 -20.41
CA VAL A 206 9.13 14.94 -19.20
C VAL A 206 10.29 15.92 -18.98
N VAL A 207 10.35 16.51 -17.79
CA VAL A 207 11.39 17.44 -17.35
C VAL A 207 11.92 17.00 -15.98
N PRO A 208 13.10 17.49 -15.53
CA PRO A 208 13.64 17.12 -14.23
C PRO A 208 12.69 17.40 -13.04
N GLU A 209 11.77 18.35 -13.15
CA GLU A 209 10.80 18.66 -12.08
C GLU A 209 9.49 17.85 -12.17
N GLY A 210 9.29 17.03 -13.22
CA GLY A 210 8.06 16.29 -13.47
C GLY A 210 7.69 16.32 -14.95
N VAL A 211 6.63 17.05 -15.28
CA VAL A 211 6.26 17.36 -16.67
C VAL A 211 6.07 18.86 -16.89
N THR A 212 6.16 19.32 -18.14
CA THR A 212 5.87 20.72 -18.51
C THR A 212 4.42 21.11 -18.19
N GLU A 213 4.17 22.36 -17.81
CA GLU A 213 2.82 22.88 -17.50
C GLU A 213 1.87 22.92 -18.72
N ARG A 214 2.43 22.83 -19.93
CA ARG A 214 1.71 22.79 -21.20
C ARG A 214 2.20 21.65 -22.08
N ASN A 215 1.32 21.11 -22.91
CA ASN A 215 1.68 20.14 -23.94
C ASN A 215 2.36 20.81 -25.15
N LEU A 216 2.71 20.00 -26.15
CA LEU A 216 3.33 20.46 -27.39
C LEU A 216 2.48 21.46 -28.19
N ASP A 217 1.16 21.36 -28.10
CA ASP A 217 0.21 22.23 -28.78
C ASP A 217 -0.07 23.53 -27.98
N GLY A 218 0.56 23.72 -26.82
CA GLY A 218 0.39 24.88 -25.95
C GLY A 218 -0.84 24.84 -25.04
N GLU A 219 -1.57 23.73 -25.01
CA GLU A 219 -2.70 23.48 -24.11
C GLU A 219 -2.19 23.21 -22.69
N LYS A 220 -2.96 23.65 -21.69
CA LYS A 220 -2.64 23.38 -20.29
C LYS A 220 -2.80 21.89 -19.99
N ILE A 221 -1.83 21.29 -19.29
CA ILE A 221 -1.88 19.86 -18.99
C ILE A 221 -3.07 19.50 -18.09
N THR A 222 -3.45 18.22 -18.18
CA THR A 222 -4.47 17.61 -17.34
C THR A 222 -3.98 17.49 -15.91
N ARG A 223 -4.82 17.87 -14.94
CA ARG A 223 -4.59 17.59 -13.53
C ARG A 223 -5.16 16.22 -13.20
N VAL A 224 -4.33 15.35 -12.63
CA VAL A 224 -4.77 14.04 -12.13
C VAL A 224 -5.01 14.16 -10.62
N ARG A 225 -6.20 13.79 -10.15
CA ARG A 225 -6.54 13.76 -8.74
C ARG A 225 -6.78 12.33 -8.29
N ALA A 226 -6.20 11.97 -7.14
CA ALA A 226 -6.62 10.80 -6.40
C ALA A 226 -8.07 10.96 -5.94
N THR A 227 -8.70 9.85 -5.58
CA THR A 227 -10.10 9.87 -5.13
C THR A 227 -10.24 9.21 -3.77
N GLN A 228 -11.33 9.54 -3.09
CA GLN A 228 -11.73 8.95 -1.82
C GLN A 228 -13.19 8.53 -1.88
N VAL A 229 -13.55 7.51 -1.11
CA VAL A 229 -14.93 7.03 -1.01
C VAL A 229 -15.73 8.04 -0.17
N ALA A 230 -16.93 8.39 -0.64
CA ALA A 230 -17.89 9.22 0.08
C ALA A 230 -19.24 8.50 0.18
N ASP A 231 -19.80 8.46 1.38
CA ASP A 231 -21.13 7.87 1.62
C ASP A 231 -22.25 8.86 1.24
N SER A 232 -22.40 9.10 -0.06
CA SER A 232 -23.37 10.07 -0.60
C SER A 232 -24.81 9.53 -0.69
N ALA A 233 -24.98 8.21 -0.72
CA ALA A 233 -26.28 7.55 -0.85
C ALA A 233 -26.42 6.38 0.14
N ARG A 234 -27.53 6.38 0.89
CA ARG A 234 -27.91 5.26 1.75
C ARG A 234 -28.78 4.27 1.00
N TYR A 235 -28.38 3.01 1.03
CA TYR A 235 -29.08 1.90 0.37
C TYR A 235 -29.71 1.02 1.44
N PHE A 236 -30.93 0.56 1.18
CA PHE A 236 -31.69 -0.32 2.04
C PHE A 236 -32.09 -1.58 1.26
N GLY A 237 -32.11 -2.72 1.93
CA GLY A 237 -32.32 -4.02 1.31
C GLY A 237 -32.73 -5.08 2.31
N VAL A 238 -32.68 -6.34 1.87
CA VAL A 238 -33.03 -7.50 2.69
C VAL A 238 -32.06 -8.63 2.45
N ASN A 239 -31.74 -9.37 3.50
CA ASN A 239 -30.95 -10.58 3.40
C ASN A 239 -31.45 -11.66 4.37
N LYS A 240 -31.13 -12.91 4.05
CA LYS A 240 -31.47 -14.05 4.90
C LYS A 240 -30.49 -14.21 6.05
N LEU A 241 -31.00 -14.75 7.15
CA LEU A 241 -30.19 -15.19 8.28
C LEU A 241 -29.38 -16.43 7.88
N ALA A 242 -28.05 -16.39 8.05
CA ALA A 242 -27.15 -17.50 7.70
C ALA A 242 -27.06 -18.57 8.80
N GLN A 243 -27.33 -18.23 10.06
CA GLN A 243 -27.31 -19.16 11.20
C GLN A 243 -28.52 -18.94 12.08
N SER A 244 -29.08 -20.02 12.65
CA SER A 244 -30.28 -19.90 13.49
C SER A 244 -29.94 -19.18 14.79
N VAL A 245 -30.84 -18.32 15.25
CA VAL A 245 -30.65 -17.49 16.45
C VAL A 245 -31.80 -17.74 17.42
N SER A 246 -31.47 -17.97 18.68
CA SER A 246 -32.48 -18.11 19.74
C SER A 246 -32.99 -16.76 20.22
N ALA A 247 -34.23 -16.74 20.72
CA ALA A 247 -34.78 -15.59 21.43
C ALA A 247 -33.83 -15.13 22.54
N GLY A 248 -33.69 -13.81 22.72
CA GLY A 248 -32.79 -13.19 23.68
C GLY A 248 -31.42 -12.76 23.13
N SER A 249 -31.05 -13.17 21.91
CA SER A 249 -29.76 -12.79 21.30
C SER A 249 -29.72 -11.32 20.90
N LEU A 250 -28.53 -10.70 21.02
CA LEU A 250 -28.21 -9.36 20.51
C LEU A 250 -27.37 -9.38 19.22
N THR A 251 -27.00 -10.57 18.76
CA THR A 251 -26.19 -10.73 17.54
C THR A 251 -26.88 -11.67 16.56
N LEU A 252 -26.75 -11.33 15.28
CA LEU A 252 -27.33 -12.02 14.14
C LEU A 252 -26.22 -12.24 13.12
N GLN A 253 -26.24 -13.38 12.43
CA GLN A 253 -25.37 -13.63 11.29
C GLN A 253 -26.23 -13.67 10.03
N VAL A 254 -26.07 -12.68 9.16
CA VAL A 254 -26.70 -12.63 7.82
C VAL A 254 -25.77 -13.22 6.75
N GLU A 255 -26.35 -13.63 5.62
CA GLU A 255 -25.57 -14.15 4.48
C GLU A 255 -24.62 -13.09 3.90
N SER A 256 -25.06 -11.83 3.84
CA SER A 256 -24.21 -10.69 3.49
C SER A 256 -24.79 -9.39 4.02
N ILE A 257 -23.92 -8.44 4.38
CA ILE A 257 -24.33 -7.05 4.64
C ILE A 257 -24.36 -6.18 3.37
N TYR A 258 -24.02 -6.77 2.22
CA TYR A 258 -23.99 -6.12 0.93
C TYR A 258 -25.04 -6.71 -0.01
N SER A 259 -25.53 -5.91 -0.95
CA SER A 259 -26.34 -6.37 -2.08
C SER A 259 -25.86 -5.72 -3.37
N GLN A 260 -26.16 -6.33 -4.51
CA GLN A 260 -25.67 -5.90 -5.81
C GLN A 260 -26.43 -4.66 -6.31
N LEU A 261 -25.71 -3.55 -6.51
CA LEU A 261 -26.29 -2.36 -7.12
C LEU A 261 -26.17 -2.40 -8.64
N VAL A 262 -25.00 -2.76 -9.16
CA VAL A 262 -24.73 -2.87 -10.60
C VAL A 262 -24.14 -4.23 -10.95
N PRO A 263 -24.48 -4.82 -12.11
CA PRO A 263 -23.86 -6.05 -12.57
C PRO A 263 -22.35 -5.91 -12.67
N SER A 264 -21.62 -6.95 -12.28
CA SER A 264 -20.17 -7.00 -12.43
C SER A 264 -19.74 -8.32 -13.08
N THR A 265 -18.72 -8.23 -13.92
CA THR A 265 -18.07 -9.41 -14.53
C THR A 265 -16.64 -9.48 -14.04
N ILE A 266 -16.18 -10.65 -13.62
CA ILE A 266 -14.84 -10.85 -13.08
C ILE A 266 -13.86 -11.15 -14.24
N LYS A 267 -12.72 -10.48 -14.23
CA LYS A 267 -11.52 -10.74 -15.03
C LYS A 267 -10.37 -11.07 -14.09
N GLU A 268 -9.60 -12.08 -14.46
CA GLU A 268 -8.40 -12.48 -13.74
C GLU A 268 -7.17 -11.76 -14.29
N ASN A 269 -6.34 -11.23 -13.39
CA ASN A 269 -5.01 -10.71 -13.71
C ASN A 269 -3.95 -11.54 -12.99
N ILE A 270 -2.83 -11.83 -13.65
CA ILE A 270 -1.79 -12.71 -13.12
C ILE A 270 -0.67 -11.85 -12.54
N LEU A 271 -0.37 -12.08 -11.27
CA LEU A 271 0.81 -11.55 -10.59
C LEU A 271 1.93 -12.60 -10.67
N VAL A 272 3.05 -12.24 -11.29
CA VAL A 272 4.22 -13.13 -11.46
C VAL A 272 5.45 -12.53 -10.77
N ASP A 273 6.19 -13.37 -10.06
CA ASP A 273 7.47 -13.09 -9.39
C ASP A 273 7.47 -11.82 -8.54
N GLN A 274 6.36 -11.60 -7.83
CA GLN A 274 6.22 -10.45 -6.95
C GLN A 274 7.02 -10.65 -5.66
N ILE A 275 7.61 -9.58 -5.13
CA ILE A 275 8.38 -9.63 -3.88
C ILE A 275 7.41 -9.67 -2.70
N ALA A 276 7.55 -10.67 -1.82
CA ALA A 276 6.84 -10.71 -0.55
C ALA A 276 7.68 -9.94 0.49
N GLY A 277 7.39 -8.65 0.65
CA GLY A 277 8.14 -7.71 1.49
C GLY A 277 8.76 -6.55 0.69
N SER A 278 9.44 -5.63 1.37
CA SER A 278 9.98 -4.43 0.73
C SER A 278 11.51 -4.49 0.63
N ARG A 279 12.06 -4.11 -0.54
CA ARG A 279 13.50 -3.81 -0.68
C ARG A 279 13.68 -2.32 -0.58
N LYS A 280 13.81 -1.80 0.64
CA LYS A 280 14.00 -0.36 0.85
C LYS A 280 15.48 -0.01 0.69
N ARG A 281 15.75 1.01 -0.13
CA ARG A 281 17.04 1.71 -0.16
C ARG A 281 17.09 2.67 1.02
N TYR A 282 18.20 2.68 1.75
CA TYR A 282 18.45 3.62 2.83
C TYR A 282 19.90 4.09 2.78
N ASN A 283 20.18 5.16 3.51
CA ASN A 283 21.49 5.79 3.52
C ASN A 283 22.24 5.42 4.80
N VAL A 284 23.47 4.93 4.66
CA VAL A 284 24.30 4.43 5.77
C VAL A 284 25.55 5.27 5.89
N ALA A 285 25.89 5.66 7.11
CA ALA A 285 27.14 6.36 7.39
C ALA A 285 28.34 5.44 7.11
N THR A 286 29.33 5.97 6.40
CA THR A 286 30.53 5.24 6.01
C THR A 286 31.77 5.64 6.82
N ALA A 287 31.60 6.62 7.73
CA ALA A 287 32.58 7.12 8.68
C ALA A 287 31.91 7.54 10.01
N ASN A 288 32.67 7.57 11.11
CA ASN A 288 32.18 7.99 12.44
C ASN A 288 32.39 9.49 12.74
N SER A 289 33.09 10.20 11.87
CA SER A 289 33.47 11.60 12.06
C SER A 289 33.04 12.45 10.87
N ASP A 290 32.65 13.68 11.14
CA ASP A 290 32.27 14.64 10.10
C ASP A 290 33.53 15.28 9.48
N ARG A 291 33.43 15.68 8.22
CA ARG A 291 34.50 16.30 7.43
C ARG A 291 34.04 17.65 6.90
N THR A 292 34.94 18.63 6.95
CA THR A 292 34.72 19.94 6.34
C THR A 292 35.49 20.07 5.03
N ILE A 293 34.82 20.53 3.97
CA ILE A 293 35.44 20.88 2.68
C ILE A 293 34.98 22.24 2.20
N ASN A 294 35.77 22.84 1.31
CA ASN A 294 35.42 24.08 0.64
C ASN A 294 34.79 23.75 -0.72
N LEU A 295 33.67 24.42 -1.00
CA LEU A 295 32.90 24.29 -2.22
C LEU A 295 32.93 25.61 -2.98
N THR A 296 32.69 25.53 -4.28
CA THR A 296 32.41 26.71 -5.12
C THR A 296 31.09 26.47 -5.82
N PHE A 297 30.13 27.38 -5.60
CA PHE A 297 28.88 27.38 -6.34
C PHE A 297 29.10 28.02 -7.71
N THR A 298 28.56 27.39 -8.74
CA THR A 298 28.55 27.91 -10.10
C THR A 298 27.11 28.05 -10.60
N SER A 299 26.88 28.99 -11.50
CA SER A 299 25.58 29.14 -12.14
C SER A 299 25.28 27.89 -12.97
N SER A 300 24.10 27.30 -12.75
CA SER A 300 23.65 26.11 -13.46
C SER A 300 22.46 26.38 -14.36
N ALA A 301 21.61 27.35 -13.99
CA ALA A 301 20.51 27.90 -14.77
C ALA A 301 20.15 29.28 -14.21
N SER A 302 19.23 30.01 -14.85
CA SER A 302 18.72 31.28 -14.30
C SER A 302 18.15 31.05 -12.90
N GLY A 303 18.66 31.79 -11.91
CA GLY A 303 18.27 31.67 -10.51
C GLY A 303 18.67 30.36 -9.80
N GLN A 304 19.49 29.51 -10.42
CA GLN A 304 19.93 28.23 -9.84
C GLN A 304 21.45 28.09 -9.84
N SER A 305 21.99 27.74 -8.68
CA SER A 305 23.42 27.48 -8.49
C SER A 305 23.66 26.05 -8.03
N ARG A 306 24.72 25.42 -8.55
CA ARG A 306 25.11 24.05 -8.18
C ARG A 306 26.53 23.96 -7.65
N SER A 307 26.74 22.99 -6.76
CA SER A 307 28.05 22.55 -6.30
C SER A 307 27.99 21.07 -5.91
N PHE A 308 29.13 20.39 -5.91
CA PHE A 308 29.22 18.95 -5.67
C PHE A 308 30.18 18.66 -4.52
N ILE A 309 29.73 17.86 -3.57
CA ILE A 309 30.54 17.36 -2.45
C ILE A 309 31.54 16.30 -2.94
N GLY A 310 31.17 15.57 -3.99
CA GLY A 310 32.01 14.58 -4.67
C GLY A 310 31.86 13.15 -4.15
N THR A 311 31.14 12.98 -3.04
CA THR A 311 30.77 11.70 -2.41
C THR A 311 29.33 11.74 -1.91
N GLY A 312 28.74 10.58 -1.65
CA GLY A 312 27.47 10.51 -0.93
C GLY A 312 27.58 11.07 0.49
N VAL A 313 26.45 11.55 1.01
CA VAL A 313 26.31 12.27 2.27
C VAL A 313 25.37 11.49 3.18
N TYR A 314 25.73 11.38 4.46
CA TYR A 314 24.86 10.78 5.47
C TYR A 314 23.69 11.72 5.79
N ARG A 315 22.45 11.24 5.67
CA ARG A 315 21.24 12.04 5.90
C ARG A 315 21.25 12.70 7.28
N GLY A 316 20.90 13.98 7.34
CA GLY A 316 20.85 14.79 8.56
C GLY A 316 22.21 15.29 9.07
N SER A 317 23.33 14.88 8.45
CA SER A 317 24.67 15.27 8.92
C SER A 317 25.20 16.59 8.33
N LEU A 318 24.55 17.11 7.30
CA LEU A 318 25.13 18.19 6.49
C LEU A 318 24.85 19.58 7.08
N VAL A 319 25.89 20.39 7.17
CA VAL A 319 25.87 21.80 7.54
C VAL A 319 26.59 22.61 6.46
N LEU A 320 25.87 23.53 5.81
CA LEU A 320 26.39 24.39 4.75
C LEU A 320 26.51 25.84 5.25
N THR A 321 27.70 26.41 5.15
CA THR A 321 27.95 27.84 5.35
C THR A 321 28.19 28.50 4.00
N VAL A 322 27.27 29.37 3.58
CA VAL A 322 27.33 30.05 2.28
C VAL A 322 26.80 31.48 2.41
N SER A 323 27.48 32.44 1.78
CA SER A 323 27.10 33.87 1.81
C SER A 323 26.89 34.42 3.23
N GLY A 324 27.70 33.99 4.20
CA GLY A 324 27.60 34.43 5.60
C GLY A 324 26.41 33.86 6.39
N SER A 325 25.71 32.87 5.85
CA SER A 325 24.57 32.20 6.51
C SER A 325 24.81 30.69 6.61
N VAL A 326 24.27 30.07 7.66
CA VAL A 326 24.43 28.66 7.97
C VAL A 326 23.10 27.95 7.76
N TYR A 327 23.11 26.92 6.92
CA TYR A 327 21.98 26.07 6.62
C TYR A 327 22.26 24.65 7.13
N ARG A 328 21.25 24.01 7.73
CA ARG A 328 21.32 22.65 8.27
C ARG A 328 20.37 21.75 7.52
N ASP A 329 20.86 20.57 7.20
CA ASP A 329 20.09 19.50 6.58
C ASP A 329 18.92 19.04 7.46
N ASN A 330 17.73 18.88 6.85
CA ASN A 330 16.53 18.38 7.52
C ASN A 330 16.31 16.87 7.32
N GLY A 331 17.18 16.17 6.58
CA GLY A 331 17.04 14.73 6.29
C GLY A 331 16.08 14.39 5.14
N ALA A 332 15.27 15.34 4.69
CA ALA A 332 14.25 15.21 3.64
C ALA A 332 14.70 15.82 2.29
N GLY A 333 16.00 16.09 2.11
CA GLY A 333 16.55 16.62 0.86
C GLY A 333 16.58 18.15 0.76
N GLU A 334 16.31 18.88 1.84
CA GLU A 334 16.37 20.34 1.89
C GLU A 334 17.23 20.83 3.07
N LEU A 335 17.91 21.96 2.90
CA LEU A 335 18.66 22.60 3.99
C LEU A 335 17.89 23.83 4.49
N LYS A 336 17.61 23.86 5.80
CA LYS A 336 16.91 24.97 6.47
C LYS A 336 17.90 25.95 7.07
N LEU A 337 17.56 27.23 7.01
CA LEU A 337 18.36 28.30 7.60
C LEU A 337 18.42 28.11 9.13
N SER A 338 19.63 27.98 9.66
CA SER A 338 19.86 27.85 11.11
C SER A 338 20.31 29.17 11.74
N SER A 339 21.09 29.98 11.03
CA SER A 339 21.54 31.31 11.50
C SER A 339 22.04 32.17 10.33
N GLY A 340 21.87 33.49 10.40
CA GLY A 340 22.24 34.43 9.34
C GLY A 340 21.02 35.01 8.61
N GLY A 341 21.24 35.57 7.42
CA GLY A 341 20.19 36.12 6.57
C GLY A 341 19.62 35.10 5.58
N ALA A 342 18.35 35.21 5.22
CA ALA A 342 17.72 34.38 4.20
C ALA A 342 18.19 34.78 2.79
N ASN A 343 19.40 34.36 2.42
CA ASN A 343 20.04 34.73 1.15
C ASN A 343 19.60 33.88 -0.05
N PHE A 344 18.85 32.81 0.18
CA PHE A 344 18.40 31.82 -0.79
C PHE A 344 16.94 31.45 -0.49
N ASP A 345 16.14 31.27 -1.54
CA ASP A 345 14.73 30.87 -1.43
C ASP A 345 14.62 29.41 -1.00
N ARG A 346 15.51 28.55 -1.52
CA ARG A 346 15.56 27.11 -1.23
C ARG A 346 16.96 26.56 -1.48
N ILE A 347 17.40 25.59 -0.70
CA ILE A 347 18.62 24.81 -0.97
C ILE A 347 18.30 23.33 -0.81
N THR A 348 18.64 22.52 -1.80
CA THR A 348 18.35 21.07 -1.86
C THR A 348 19.63 20.25 -1.96
N ILE A 349 19.58 19.01 -1.48
CA ILE A 349 20.69 18.04 -1.49
C ILE A 349 20.23 16.70 -2.08
N ASP A 350 21.00 16.17 -3.02
CA ASP A 350 20.99 14.76 -3.38
C ASP A 350 22.01 14.02 -2.51
N TYR A 351 21.54 13.14 -1.63
CA TYR A 351 22.39 12.42 -0.68
C TYR A 351 23.29 11.35 -1.32
N GLU A 352 22.92 10.82 -2.48
CA GLU A 352 23.67 9.76 -3.14
C GLU A 352 24.81 10.38 -3.97
N SER A 353 24.47 11.40 -4.77
CA SER A 353 25.46 12.08 -5.60
C SER A 353 26.26 13.16 -4.85
N GLY A 354 25.77 13.61 -3.69
CA GLY A 354 26.31 14.75 -2.95
C GLY A 354 26.13 16.09 -3.68
N MET A 355 25.08 16.23 -4.50
CA MET A 355 24.83 17.44 -5.29
C MET A 355 23.99 18.45 -4.50
N LEU A 356 24.51 19.67 -4.34
CA LEU A 356 23.79 20.79 -3.74
C LEU A 356 23.24 21.71 -4.84
N THR A 357 21.95 22.05 -4.76
CA THR A 357 21.31 23.04 -5.63
C THR A 357 20.68 24.14 -4.81
N ALA A 358 21.11 25.38 -5.01
CA ALA A 358 20.62 26.57 -4.34
C ALA A 358 19.81 27.45 -5.31
N PHE A 359 18.66 27.94 -4.86
CA PHE A 359 17.70 28.72 -5.63
C PHE A 359 17.62 30.14 -5.06
N ARG A 360 17.71 31.16 -5.91
CA ARG A 360 17.43 32.58 -5.58
C ARG A 360 17.19 33.38 -6.88
N PRO A 361 16.65 34.62 -6.86
CA PRO A 361 16.28 35.35 -8.09
C PRO A 361 17.40 35.60 -9.11
N SER A 362 18.68 35.61 -8.68
CA SER A 362 19.85 35.66 -9.57
C SER A 362 20.83 34.56 -9.18
N ALA A 363 21.44 33.85 -10.13
CA ALA A 363 22.36 32.76 -9.79
C ALA A 363 23.50 33.27 -8.86
N TYR A 364 23.82 32.48 -7.83
CA TYR A 364 24.96 32.71 -6.95
C TYR A 364 26.21 32.03 -7.51
N THR A 365 27.30 32.79 -7.59
CA THR A 365 28.64 32.25 -7.82
C THR A 365 29.54 32.69 -6.69
N GLY A 366 30.14 31.76 -5.97
CA GLY A 366 30.94 32.10 -4.80
C GLY A 366 31.35 30.89 -3.99
N SER A 367 32.20 31.11 -3.00
CA SER A 367 32.68 30.07 -2.11
C SER A 367 31.66 29.73 -1.05
N ALA A 368 31.66 28.46 -0.66
CA ALA A 368 30.92 27.93 0.47
C ALA A 368 31.80 26.94 1.23
N SER A 369 31.45 26.66 2.48
CA SER A 369 32.05 25.58 3.25
C SER A 369 30.96 24.62 3.69
N VAL A 370 31.20 23.33 3.54
CA VAL A 370 30.26 22.29 3.97
C VAL A 370 30.95 21.36 4.97
N THR A 371 30.24 21.04 6.05
CA THR A 371 30.62 20.01 7.01
C THR A 371 29.59 18.90 6.92
N TYR A 372 30.03 17.65 6.74
CA TYR A 372 29.14 16.51 6.52
C TYR A 372 29.81 15.19 6.92
N ARG A 373 29.02 14.15 7.14
CA ARG A 373 29.50 12.76 7.26
C ARG A 373 29.27 12.04 5.94
N THR A 374 30.21 11.21 5.51
CA THR A 374 30.06 10.43 4.27
C THR A 374 28.97 9.37 4.43
N GLY A 375 28.20 9.16 3.37
CA GLY A 375 27.11 8.18 3.34
C GLY A 375 27.04 7.43 2.02
N VAL A 376 26.47 6.23 2.04
CA VAL A 376 26.24 5.40 0.85
C VAL A 376 24.83 4.83 0.86
N ALA A 377 24.23 4.65 -0.32
CA ALA A 377 22.98 3.92 -0.43
C ALA A 377 23.21 2.42 -0.23
N ALA A 378 22.44 1.80 0.65
CA ALA A 378 22.42 0.37 0.87
C ALA A 378 20.99 -0.14 0.70
N THR A 379 20.87 -1.38 0.22
CA THR A 379 19.61 -2.13 0.25
C THR A 379 19.79 -3.29 1.20
N ASN A 380 18.84 -3.46 2.12
CA ASN A 380 18.83 -4.60 3.02
C ASN A 380 17.41 -5.15 3.12
N GLN A 381 17.29 -6.27 3.84
CA GLN A 381 16.03 -6.98 3.98
C GLN A 381 15.06 -6.22 4.89
N SER A 382 13.77 -6.25 4.54
CA SER A 382 12.72 -5.67 5.37
C SER A 382 12.32 -6.61 6.50
N VAL A 383 12.18 -6.04 7.69
CA VAL A 383 11.40 -6.60 8.79
C VAL A 383 9.93 -6.27 8.55
N THR A 384 9.05 -7.24 8.75
CA THR A 384 7.60 -7.06 8.63
C THR A 384 6.90 -7.38 9.94
N GLY A 385 5.78 -6.74 10.22
CA GLY A 385 4.90 -7.10 11.32
C GLY A 385 3.46 -6.65 11.07
N GLU A 386 2.56 -7.04 11.97
CA GLU A 386 1.15 -6.68 11.85
C GLU A 386 0.50 -6.37 13.21
N ILE A 387 -0.57 -5.58 13.16
CA ILE A 387 -1.61 -5.49 14.19
C ILE A 387 -2.91 -6.01 13.56
N GLU A 388 -3.42 -7.13 14.05
CA GLU A 388 -4.74 -7.63 13.66
C GLU A 388 -5.86 -6.69 14.14
N ILE A 389 -6.80 -6.37 13.26
CA ILE A 389 -7.95 -5.52 13.60
C ILE A 389 -9.13 -6.41 14.01
N LYS A 390 -9.44 -6.38 15.31
CA LYS A 390 -10.55 -7.04 15.97
C LYS A 390 -11.50 -5.98 16.50
N LEU A 391 -12.72 -6.38 16.85
CA LEU A 391 -13.72 -5.44 17.36
C LEU A 391 -13.22 -4.63 18.56
N GLY A 392 -12.58 -5.31 19.52
CA GLY A 392 -12.10 -4.66 20.74
C GLY A 392 -10.90 -3.72 20.58
N ASN A 393 -10.19 -3.71 19.44
CA ASN A 393 -9.03 -2.85 19.21
C ASN A 393 -9.15 -1.95 17.96
N ARG A 394 -10.35 -1.87 17.36
CA ARG A 394 -10.62 -0.98 16.23
C ARG A 394 -10.66 0.47 16.70
N GLY A 395 -9.95 1.35 16.01
CA GLY A 395 -9.93 2.78 16.31
C GLY A 395 -9.19 3.57 15.24
N TYR A 396 -9.07 4.88 15.42
CA TYR A 396 -8.27 5.73 14.55
C TYR A 396 -6.82 5.83 14.99
N ALA A 397 -6.51 5.60 16.27
CA ALA A 397 -5.18 5.80 16.84
C ALA A 397 -4.55 4.48 17.27
N TYR A 398 -3.30 4.26 16.87
CA TYR A 398 -2.51 3.10 17.28
C TYR A 398 -1.08 3.49 17.67
N THR A 399 -0.43 2.62 18.43
CA THR A 399 0.99 2.74 18.76
C THR A 399 1.73 1.44 18.47
N LEU A 400 2.96 1.55 18.00
CA LEU A 400 3.88 0.42 17.81
C LEU A 400 5.09 0.62 18.71
N ASN A 401 5.59 -0.48 19.29
CA ASN A 401 6.83 -0.51 20.02
C ASN A 401 7.82 -1.43 19.30
N LEU A 402 8.76 -0.81 18.59
CA LEU A 402 9.77 -1.47 17.77
C LEU A 402 11.17 -1.36 18.41
N SER A 403 11.23 -1.27 19.75
CA SER A 403 12.49 -1.00 20.47
C SER A 403 13.59 -2.06 20.31
N GLU A 404 13.22 -3.31 20.06
CA GLU A 404 14.13 -4.46 19.86
C GLU A 404 14.68 -4.56 18.43
N ALA A 405 14.00 -3.91 17.47
CA ALA A 405 14.42 -3.81 16.08
C ALA A 405 14.00 -2.43 15.56
N LYS A 406 14.71 -1.38 15.95
CA LYS A 406 14.29 0.01 15.70
C LYS A 406 14.27 0.33 14.19
N PRO A 407 13.27 1.03 13.65
CA PRO A 407 13.23 1.36 12.23
C PRO A 407 14.34 2.32 11.81
N ARG A 408 14.97 2.11 10.66
CA ARG A 408 15.87 3.10 10.05
C ARG A 408 15.06 4.25 9.44
N PRO A 409 15.57 5.48 9.49
CA PRO A 409 14.96 6.61 8.78
C PRO A 409 14.75 6.34 7.29
N ALA A 410 13.61 6.80 6.77
CA ALA A 410 13.08 6.67 5.41
C ALA A 410 12.68 5.25 4.98
N THR A 411 12.55 4.31 5.91
CA THR A 411 12.23 2.90 5.59
C THR A 411 10.86 2.44 6.04
N LEU A 412 10.29 3.05 7.09
CA LEU A 412 9.02 2.61 7.65
C LEU A 412 7.85 2.89 6.72
N THR A 413 7.11 1.84 6.40
CA THR A 413 5.85 1.87 5.66
C THR A 413 4.78 1.18 6.49
N ILE A 414 3.57 1.75 6.52
CA ILE A 414 2.40 1.21 7.21
C ILE A 414 1.27 1.15 6.20
N SER A 415 0.62 -0.01 6.06
CA SER A 415 -0.55 -0.23 5.20
C SER A 415 -1.73 -0.69 6.06
N PHE A 416 -2.93 -0.19 5.79
CA PHE A 416 -4.16 -0.62 6.46
C PHE A 416 -5.33 -0.67 5.47
N MET A 417 -6.35 -1.47 5.76
CA MET A 417 -7.53 -1.57 4.90
C MET A 417 -8.72 -0.87 5.56
N ALA A 418 -9.44 -0.05 4.80
CA ALA A 418 -10.72 0.53 5.21
C ALA A 418 -11.70 0.50 4.03
N LEU A 419 -12.96 0.11 4.28
CA LEU A 419 -14.00 -0.05 3.26
C LEU A 419 -13.54 -0.89 2.04
N GLY A 420 -12.71 -1.91 2.27
CA GLY A 420 -12.17 -2.79 1.23
C GLY A 420 -11.05 -2.20 0.36
N ARG A 421 -10.55 -1.00 0.67
CA ARG A 421 -9.41 -0.37 -0.02
C ARG A 421 -8.18 -0.33 0.90
N TRP A 422 -7.00 -0.58 0.33
CA TRP A 422 -5.72 -0.38 1.02
C TRP A 422 -5.31 1.09 1.01
N TYR A 423 -4.89 1.54 2.18
CA TYR A 423 -4.35 2.86 2.46
C TYR A 423 -2.93 2.74 2.97
N GLN A 424 -2.09 3.75 2.76
CA GLN A 424 -0.68 3.70 3.13
C GLN A 424 -0.15 4.99 3.78
N LEU A 425 0.67 4.82 4.81
CA LEU A 425 1.52 5.85 5.39
C LEU A 425 3.00 5.47 5.24
N ARG A 426 3.87 6.47 5.11
CA ARG A 426 5.31 6.28 4.96
C ARG A 426 6.11 7.35 5.70
N ASP A 427 7.25 6.92 6.23
CA ASP A 427 8.30 7.77 6.73
C ASP A 427 9.26 8.22 5.60
N GLU A 428 9.50 9.54 5.49
CA GLU A 428 10.45 10.13 4.55
C GLU A 428 11.84 10.43 5.19
N GLY A 429 12.01 10.09 6.47
CA GLY A 429 13.29 10.11 7.20
C GLY A 429 13.46 11.23 8.22
N ASP A 430 12.47 12.11 8.37
CA ASP A 430 12.43 13.15 9.42
C ASP A 430 11.63 12.70 10.67
N GLY A 431 11.08 11.48 10.63
CA GLY A 431 10.28 10.91 11.71
C GLY A 431 8.80 11.29 11.62
N GLN A 432 8.35 11.98 10.57
CA GLN A 432 6.93 12.16 10.29
C GLN A 432 6.42 11.10 9.30
N LEU A 433 5.24 10.56 9.58
CA LEU A 433 4.52 9.69 8.66
C LEU A 433 3.56 10.53 7.82
N ILE A 434 3.73 10.46 6.51
CA ILE A 434 2.88 11.12 5.51
C ILE A 434 2.09 10.08 4.72
N GLY A 435 0.95 10.48 4.17
CA GLY A 435 0.08 9.62 3.37
C GLY A 435 -1.38 9.76 3.79
N GLU A 436 -2.11 8.65 3.74
CA GLU A 436 -3.53 8.55 4.09
C GLU A 436 -3.69 8.38 5.61
N GLY A 437 -3.37 9.46 6.32
CA GLY A 437 -3.30 9.53 7.77
C GLY A 437 -2.14 10.43 8.22
N ALA A 438 -1.85 10.42 9.50
CA ALA A 438 -0.73 11.16 10.08
C ALA A 438 -0.08 10.36 11.20
N GLY A 439 1.21 10.56 11.42
CA GLY A 439 1.90 9.91 12.53
C GLY A 439 3.33 10.37 12.68
N ALA A 440 4.01 9.78 13.66
CA ALA A 440 5.42 10.01 13.88
C ALA A 440 6.12 8.73 14.36
N VAL A 441 7.40 8.61 14.01
CA VAL A 441 8.31 7.59 14.51
C VAL A 441 9.50 8.25 15.20
N ASP A 442 9.77 7.83 16.43
CA ASP A 442 11.01 8.16 17.12
C ASP A 442 12.03 7.05 16.87
N PHE A 443 13.00 7.36 16.00
CA PHE A 443 14.06 6.45 15.64
C PHE A 443 14.99 6.06 16.81
N ALA A 444 15.10 6.87 17.86
CA ALA A 444 15.96 6.57 19.00
C ALA A 444 15.33 5.50 19.92
N THR A 445 14.01 5.57 20.10
CA THR A 445 13.27 4.64 20.98
C THR A 445 12.62 3.48 20.21
N GLY A 446 12.34 3.65 18.91
CA GLY A 446 11.54 2.73 18.11
C GLY A 446 10.03 2.88 18.34
N SER A 447 9.58 3.96 18.98
CA SER A 447 8.17 4.22 19.25
C SER A 447 7.50 4.82 18.01
N VAL A 448 6.36 4.28 17.61
CA VAL A 448 5.54 4.84 16.52
C VAL A 448 4.16 5.21 17.07
N ALA A 449 3.67 6.40 16.72
CA ALA A 449 2.30 6.81 16.94
C ALA A 449 1.65 7.11 15.59
N LEU A 450 0.46 6.57 15.36
CA LEU A 450 -0.24 6.70 14.10
C LEU A 450 -1.72 7.04 14.30
N THR A 451 -2.24 7.87 13.42
CA THR A 451 -3.64 8.27 13.31
C THR A 451 -4.08 8.01 11.87
N LEU A 452 -5.00 7.06 11.69
CA LEU A 452 -5.57 6.70 10.39
C LEU A 452 -6.60 7.75 9.95
N ASP A 453 -6.77 7.93 8.65
CA ASP A 453 -7.80 8.82 8.09
C ASP A 453 -9.18 8.15 7.94
N ALA A 454 -9.22 6.82 7.98
CA ALA A 454 -10.41 5.99 7.91
C ALA A 454 -10.35 4.86 8.96
N LEU A 455 -11.53 4.43 9.40
CA LEU A 455 -11.66 3.37 10.40
C LEU A 455 -11.31 2.01 9.77
N PRO A 456 -10.29 1.29 10.25
CA PRO A 456 -9.81 0.08 9.59
C PRO A 456 -10.83 -1.06 9.68
N ASP A 457 -10.90 -1.93 8.69
CA ASP A 457 -11.92 -2.99 8.62
C ASP A 457 -11.65 -4.12 9.63
N VAL A 458 -12.68 -4.59 10.32
CA VAL A 458 -12.59 -5.74 11.24
C VAL A 458 -12.28 -7.01 10.45
N GLY A 459 -11.31 -7.80 10.92
CA GLY A 459 -10.77 -8.97 10.23
C GLY A 459 -9.57 -8.66 9.30
N SER A 460 -9.27 -7.38 9.06
CA SER A 460 -8.06 -6.95 8.33
C SER A 460 -6.86 -6.79 9.28
N SER A 461 -5.78 -6.15 8.81
CA SER A 461 -4.60 -5.86 9.64
C SER A 461 -3.93 -4.55 9.23
N ILE A 462 -3.34 -3.86 10.20
CA ILE A 462 -2.35 -2.83 9.96
C ILE A 462 -1.01 -3.55 9.78
N ILE A 463 -0.48 -3.56 8.56
CA ILE A 463 0.79 -4.19 8.21
C ILE A 463 1.86 -3.12 8.17
N TYR A 464 3.00 -3.38 8.79
CA TYR A 464 4.15 -2.47 8.71
C TYR A 464 5.40 -3.20 8.23
N ASP A 465 6.20 -2.50 7.41
CA ASP A 465 7.49 -2.96 6.91
C ASP A 465 8.56 -1.87 7.06
N TYR A 466 9.78 -2.26 7.41
CA TYR A 466 10.90 -1.33 7.58
C TYR A 466 12.25 -2.08 7.61
N VAL A 467 13.38 -1.35 7.60
CA VAL A 467 14.71 -1.95 7.81
C VAL A 467 15.20 -1.60 9.22
N ALA A 468 15.69 -2.57 9.99
CA ALA A 468 16.13 -2.34 11.37
C ALA A 468 17.47 -1.58 11.49
N GLN A 469 17.66 -0.77 12.55
CA GLN A 469 18.85 0.07 12.81
C GLN A 469 20.03 -0.70 13.36
N ASP A 470 19.80 -1.60 14.33
CA ASP A 470 20.85 -2.38 15.03
C ASP A 470 21.41 -3.53 14.17
N ASP A 471 21.21 -3.41 12.85
CA ASP A 471 21.79 -4.16 11.76
C ASP A 471 23.33 -4.04 11.77
N PHE A 472 23.95 -4.94 12.52
CA PHE A 472 25.36 -5.29 12.36
C PHE A 472 25.56 -6.20 11.13
N ASN A 473 25.21 -5.72 9.94
CA ASN A 473 25.95 -6.12 8.74
C ASN A 473 26.98 -5.07 8.35
N PHE A 474 26.85 -3.80 8.78
CA PHE A 474 27.76 -2.75 8.36
C PHE A 474 28.79 -2.37 9.42
N ALA A 475 30.06 -2.64 9.17
CA ALA A 475 31.16 -2.17 10.01
C ALA A 475 31.90 -1.02 9.33
N VAL A 476 32.01 0.10 10.05
CA VAL A 476 32.77 1.29 9.64
C VAL A 476 34.24 1.10 10.01
N HIS A 477 35.13 1.29 9.03
CA HIS A 477 36.57 1.15 9.18
C HIS A 477 37.29 2.45 8.82
N THR A 478 37.47 3.35 9.80
CA THR A 478 38.19 4.62 9.62
C THR A 478 39.55 4.63 10.33
N GLY A 479 40.38 5.62 10.02
CA GLY A 479 41.71 5.82 10.59
C GLY A 479 42.84 5.31 9.69
N ALA A 480 44.07 5.47 10.17
CA ALA A 480 45.24 4.95 9.46
C ALA A 480 45.07 3.44 9.23
N SER A 481 45.42 2.97 8.03
CA SER A 481 45.58 1.54 7.82
C SER A 481 46.52 0.97 8.89
N LEU A 482 46.06 -0.07 9.60
CA LEU A 482 46.94 -0.94 10.39
C LEU A 482 48.06 -1.34 9.45
N ASP A 483 49.31 -1.08 9.86
CA ASP A 483 50.55 -1.18 9.07
C ASP A 483 50.45 -2.24 7.96
N SER A 484 49.93 -1.84 6.80
CA SER A 484 49.96 -2.64 5.59
C SER A 484 51.03 -1.97 4.74
N PRO A 485 52.32 -2.25 5.02
CA PRO A 485 53.36 -1.62 4.27
C PRO A 485 53.24 -2.08 2.81
N ILE A 486 53.55 -1.20 1.87
CA ILE A 486 53.39 -1.52 0.45
C ILE A 486 54.38 -2.61 0.10
N LYS A 487 53.82 -3.80 -0.12
CA LYS A 487 54.57 -4.98 -0.52
C LYS A 487 54.70 -4.96 -2.02
N ILE A 488 55.92 -4.78 -2.49
CA ILE A 488 56.26 -5.03 -3.88
C ILE A 488 56.74 -6.46 -3.93
N VAL A 489 55.89 -7.32 -4.47
CA VAL A 489 56.19 -8.72 -4.74
C VAL A 489 56.47 -8.84 -6.22
N GLN A 490 57.68 -9.27 -6.59
CA GLN A 490 58.07 -9.47 -7.99
C GLN A 490 58.71 -10.85 -8.14
N GLU A 491 58.22 -11.62 -9.09
CA GLU A 491 58.91 -12.84 -9.53
C GLU A 491 60.03 -12.43 -10.47
N LEU A 492 61.26 -12.74 -10.08
CA LEU A 492 62.45 -12.53 -10.89
C LEU A 492 62.52 -13.61 -11.96
N LYS A 493 63.15 -13.28 -13.10
CA LYS A 493 63.26 -14.18 -14.25
C LYS A 493 63.83 -15.55 -13.90
N ASN A 494 64.81 -15.61 -12.99
CA ASN A 494 65.45 -16.85 -12.56
C ASN A 494 65.07 -17.21 -11.12
N LYS A 495 65.00 -18.51 -10.85
CA LYS A 495 64.75 -19.09 -9.52
C LYS A 495 66.06 -19.62 -8.96
N GLY A 496 66.10 -19.84 -7.67
CA GLY A 496 67.27 -20.46 -7.04
C GLY A 496 68.39 -19.46 -6.84
N LEU A 497 68.07 -18.30 -6.27
CA LEU A 497 69.00 -17.21 -6.11
C LEU A 497 70.00 -17.47 -4.98
N ASP A 498 71.19 -16.87 -5.03
CA ASP A 498 72.03 -16.77 -3.84
C ASP A 498 71.42 -15.69 -2.92
N PRO A 499 70.94 -16.04 -1.70
CA PRO A 499 70.31 -15.08 -0.80
C PRO A 499 71.20 -13.86 -0.49
N ALA A 500 72.54 -13.99 -0.54
CA ALA A 500 73.48 -12.92 -0.25
C ALA A 500 73.68 -11.91 -1.41
N SER A 501 73.38 -12.32 -2.64
CA SER A 501 73.81 -11.60 -3.86
C SER A 501 72.90 -10.45 -4.31
N ILE A 502 71.74 -10.28 -3.68
CA ILE A 502 70.69 -9.38 -4.16
C ILE A 502 71.04 -7.91 -3.88
N LYS A 503 71.02 -7.10 -4.94
CA LYS A 503 71.11 -5.64 -4.88
C LYS A 503 69.96 -5.00 -5.64
N VAL A 504 69.10 -4.29 -4.93
CA VAL A 504 67.94 -3.58 -5.50
C VAL A 504 68.21 -2.08 -5.52
N THR A 505 67.90 -1.41 -6.63
CA THR A 505 68.06 0.03 -6.80
C THR A 505 66.75 0.67 -7.29
N THR A 506 66.31 1.75 -6.64
CA THR A 506 65.02 2.44 -6.91
C THR A 506 65.15 3.95 -6.83
N LYS A 507 64.22 4.72 -7.44
CA LYS A 507 64.21 6.19 -7.38
C LYS A 507 63.09 6.72 -6.47
N HIS A 508 63.46 7.66 -5.60
CA HIS A 508 62.56 8.35 -4.67
C HIS A 508 62.91 9.85 -4.66
N GLY A 509 61.97 10.70 -5.05
CA GLY A 509 62.15 12.16 -5.11
C GLY A 509 63.27 12.57 -6.07
N GLY A 510 63.49 11.81 -7.15
CA GLY A 510 64.58 12.02 -8.11
C GLY A 510 65.94 11.47 -7.67
N VAL A 511 66.06 10.87 -6.48
CA VAL A 511 67.33 10.33 -5.94
C VAL A 511 67.34 8.80 -6.02
N THR A 512 68.43 8.23 -6.53
CA THR A 512 68.65 6.78 -6.58
C THR A 512 69.03 6.23 -5.21
N LYS A 513 68.30 5.20 -4.74
CA LYS A 513 68.44 4.56 -3.43
C LYS A 513 68.68 3.06 -3.61
N THR A 514 69.59 2.50 -2.82
CA THR A 514 70.02 1.09 -2.94
C THR A 514 69.66 0.31 -1.67
N MET A 515 69.23 -0.94 -1.84
CA MET A 515 69.02 -1.93 -0.78
C MET A 515 69.80 -3.21 -1.12
N THR A 516 70.37 -3.87 -0.12
CA THR A 516 71.19 -5.09 -0.30
C THR A 516 70.75 -6.19 0.64
N SER A 517 70.87 -7.44 0.19
CA SER A 517 70.59 -8.63 1.02
C SER A 517 71.78 -9.06 1.87
N ASN A 518 71.50 -9.68 3.01
CA ASN A 518 72.49 -10.44 3.79
C ASN A 518 72.52 -11.93 3.39
N GLU A 519 73.38 -12.72 4.03
CA GLU A 519 73.54 -14.17 3.80
C GLU A 519 72.27 -15.00 4.00
N HIS A 520 71.23 -14.45 4.65
CA HIS A 520 69.94 -15.09 4.90
C HIS A 520 68.82 -14.55 4.00
N GLY A 521 69.16 -13.76 2.97
CA GLY A 521 68.19 -13.19 2.03
C GLY A 521 67.37 -12.04 2.60
N GLN A 522 67.72 -11.48 3.76
CA GLN A 522 67.05 -10.30 4.32
C GLN A 522 67.61 -9.05 3.66
N ILE A 523 66.74 -8.25 3.05
CA ILE A 523 67.09 -7.03 2.35
C ILE A 523 66.94 -5.86 3.31
N THR A 524 67.99 -5.04 3.41
CA THR A 524 67.97 -3.81 4.19
C THR A 524 68.54 -2.66 3.37
N GLY A 525 68.01 -1.46 3.58
CA GLY A 525 68.52 -0.24 2.99
C GLY A 525 67.69 0.98 3.40
N GLU A 526 68.01 2.14 2.85
CA GLU A 526 67.48 3.42 3.33
C GLU A 526 65.97 3.63 3.12
N VAL A 527 65.38 2.98 2.10
CA VAL A 527 64.00 3.23 1.64
C VAL A 527 63.06 2.04 1.84
N GLY A 528 63.54 0.98 2.49
CA GLY A 528 62.75 -0.22 2.67
C GLY A 528 63.55 -1.34 3.28
N THR A 529 62.79 -2.34 3.71
CA THR A 529 63.31 -3.65 4.10
C THR A 529 62.65 -4.69 3.24
N GLY A 530 63.07 -5.94 3.32
CA GLY A 530 62.41 -6.99 2.58
C GLY A 530 63.12 -8.31 2.78
N PHE A 531 62.73 -9.27 1.98
CA PHE A 531 63.46 -10.50 1.85
C PHE A 531 63.31 -11.05 0.44
N ILE A 532 64.29 -11.84 0.03
CA ILE A 532 64.18 -12.65 -1.17
C ILE A 532 63.75 -14.05 -0.76
N ASN A 533 62.70 -14.58 -1.39
CA ASN A 533 62.49 -16.01 -1.43
C ASN A 533 63.37 -16.57 -2.55
N ALA A 534 64.57 -16.99 -2.17
CA ALA A 534 65.59 -17.45 -3.10
C ALA A 534 65.15 -18.70 -3.88
N ALA A 535 64.37 -19.59 -3.26
CA ALA A 535 63.81 -20.78 -3.91
C ALA A 535 62.79 -20.42 -5.00
N ASP A 536 61.88 -19.48 -4.74
CA ASP A 536 60.86 -19.12 -5.72
C ASP A 536 61.29 -18.01 -6.69
N GLY A 537 62.42 -17.35 -6.43
CA GLY A 537 62.80 -16.13 -7.13
C GLY A 537 61.87 -14.95 -6.83
N ILE A 538 61.13 -15.00 -5.72
CA ILE A 538 60.13 -13.98 -5.37
C ILE A 538 60.74 -12.94 -4.44
N LEU A 539 61.00 -11.76 -4.99
CA LEU A 539 61.47 -10.59 -4.27
C LEU A 539 60.31 -9.94 -3.53
N ASN A 540 60.37 -9.93 -2.19
CA ASN A 540 59.40 -9.26 -1.33
C ASN A 540 60.04 -8.00 -0.74
N LEU A 541 59.66 -6.84 -1.26
CA LEU A 541 60.11 -5.55 -0.74
C LEU A 541 58.99 -4.87 0.01
N VAL A 542 59.36 -4.32 1.16
CA VAL A 542 58.52 -3.54 2.04
C VAL A 542 59.10 -2.13 2.05
N ILE A 543 58.57 -1.29 1.17
CA ILE A 543 59.04 0.10 1.04
C ILE A 543 58.41 1.00 2.11
N THR A 544 59.20 1.92 2.66
CA THR A 544 58.75 2.90 3.65
C THR A 544 58.30 4.21 3.00
N GLN A 545 58.72 4.44 1.75
CA GLN A 545 58.33 5.57 0.91
C GLN A 545 57.94 5.08 -0.50
N THR A 546 56.96 5.75 -1.12
CA THR A 546 56.52 5.42 -2.47
C THR A 546 57.56 5.76 -3.53
N LEU A 547 57.69 4.87 -4.51
CA LEU A 547 58.55 5.06 -5.67
C LEU A 547 58.12 6.25 -6.53
N ASP A 548 59.06 6.82 -7.27
CA ASP A 548 58.75 7.81 -8.31
C ASP A 548 57.89 7.19 -9.41
N LEU A 549 56.84 7.91 -9.82
CA LEU A 549 55.90 7.43 -10.83
C LEU A 549 56.64 7.14 -12.16
N GLY A 550 56.51 5.92 -12.67
CA GLY A 550 57.17 5.49 -13.90
C GLY A 550 58.67 5.15 -13.77
N SER A 551 59.23 5.13 -12.56
CA SER A 551 60.59 4.62 -12.34
C SER A 551 60.65 3.09 -12.41
N ALA A 552 61.81 2.52 -12.77
CA ALA A 552 62.03 1.07 -12.73
C ALA A 552 62.68 0.65 -11.40
N ILE A 553 62.50 -0.63 -11.04
CA ILE A 553 63.20 -1.33 -9.96
C ILE A 553 64.29 -2.15 -10.63
N ASP A 554 65.55 -1.74 -10.43
CA ASP A 554 66.70 -2.46 -10.97
C ASP A 554 67.21 -3.46 -9.93
N VAL A 555 67.28 -4.75 -10.30
CA VAL A 555 67.72 -5.85 -9.43
C VAL A 555 68.94 -6.52 -10.05
N GLN A 556 69.99 -6.71 -9.24
CA GLN A 556 71.17 -7.52 -9.58
C GLN A 556 71.23 -8.70 -8.62
N TYR A 557 71.46 -9.90 -9.14
CA TYR A 557 71.48 -11.13 -8.34
C TYR A 557 72.31 -12.23 -9.03
N GLU A 558 72.68 -13.25 -8.27
CA GLU A 558 73.24 -14.51 -8.78
C GLU A 558 72.24 -15.66 -8.56
N PHE A 559 72.21 -16.64 -9.47
CA PHE A 559 71.25 -17.76 -9.44
C PHE A 559 71.87 -19.12 -9.77
N GLY A 560 71.28 -20.18 -9.22
CA GLY A 560 71.67 -21.58 -9.33
C GLY A 560 70.43 -22.50 -9.42
N THR A 561 70.61 -23.81 -9.24
CA THR A 561 69.53 -24.79 -9.41
C THR A 561 68.75 -25.07 -8.13
N ASN A 562 67.41 -25.17 -8.20
CA ASN A 562 66.56 -25.62 -7.10
C ASN A 562 66.02 -27.03 -7.32
N VAL A 563 65.80 -27.73 -6.22
CA VAL A 563 65.01 -28.96 -6.17
C VAL A 563 63.60 -28.61 -5.71
N SER A 564 62.57 -29.11 -6.39
CA SER A 564 61.17 -28.98 -5.99
C SER A 564 60.59 -30.36 -5.72
N THR A 565 60.00 -30.54 -4.54
CA THR A 565 59.43 -31.83 -4.10
C THR A 565 58.10 -31.58 -3.42
N ASN A 566 57.11 -32.43 -3.67
CA ASN A 566 55.84 -32.39 -2.96
C ASN A 566 55.88 -33.36 -1.78
N LEU A 567 55.50 -32.90 -0.59
CA LEU A 567 55.36 -33.71 0.61
C LEU A 567 53.88 -33.86 0.95
N THR A 568 53.40 -35.11 1.01
CA THR A 568 52.05 -35.42 1.48
C THR A 568 52.13 -35.73 2.97
N LEU A 569 51.54 -34.87 3.80
CA LEU A 569 51.67 -34.89 5.26
C LEU A 569 50.31 -34.62 5.91
N GLY A 570 50.14 -34.98 7.17
CA GLY A 570 48.97 -34.62 7.98
C GLY A 570 49.30 -33.57 9.03
N ALA A 571 48.32 -32.74 9.37
CA ALA A 571 48.38 -31.90 10.56
C ALA A 571 47.93 -32.71 11.79
N ASP A 572 48.51 -32.42 12.96
CA ASP A 572 48.11 -33.00 14.23
C ASP A 572 46.86 -32.31 14.82
N GLY A 573 46.37 -32.80 15.96
CA GLY A 573 45.20 -32.21 16.64
C GLY A 573 45.39 -30.76 17.12
N GLY A 574 46.62 -30.24 17.07
CA GLY A 574 46.99 -28.85 17.34
C GLY A 574 47.22 -27.98 16.10
N GLY A 575 47.08 -28.54 14.88
CA GLY A 575 47.31 -27.85 13.62
C GLY A 575 48.78 -27.77 13.19
N MET A 576 49.68 -28.55 13.79
CA MET A 576 51.11 -28.65 13.42
C MET A 576 51.36 -29.81 12.45
N THR A 577 52.22 -29.58 11.47
CA THR A 577 52.67 -30.58 10.50
C THR A 577 54.18 -30.80 10.66
N ILE A 578 54.63 -32.06 10.67
CA ILE A 578 56.03 -32.45 10.86
C ILE A 578 56.45 -33.34 9.69
N GLY A 579 57.68 -33.21 9.21
CA GLY A 579 58.21 -34.01 8.11
C GLY A 579 59.71 -33.86 7.88
N THR A 580 60.21 -34.47 6.80
CA THR A 580 61.62 -34.39 6.39
C THR A 580 61.71 -34.07 4.90
N ILE A 581 62.54 -33.10 4.53
CA ILE A 581 62.83 -32.73 3.14
C ILE A 581 63.98 -33.62 2.62
N PRO A 582 63.79 -34.39 1.54
CA PRO A 582 64.85 -35.23 0.98
C PRO A 582 65.90 -34.39 0.22
N GLY A 583 67.19 -34.70 0.39
CA GLY A 583 68.29 -34.03 -0.32
C GLY A 583 69.15 -33.07 0.51
N ALA A 584 69.06 -33.11 1.85
CA ALA A 584 69.94 -32.34 2.74
C ALA A 584 71.43 -32.75 2.56
N PRO A 585 72.41 -31.86 2.78
CA PRO A 585 72.30 -30.54 3.41
C PRO A 585 71.81 -29.44 2.47
N PHE A 586 70.91 -28.60 2.98
CA PHE A 586 70.38 -27.44 2.26
C PHE A 586 71.08 -26.15 2.64
N LYS A 587 71.09 -25.18 1.73
CA LYS A 587 71.58 -23.83 2.02
C LYS A 587 70.58 -23.08 2.92
N PRO A 588 70.98 -22.53 4.07
CA PRO A 588 70.10 -21.70 4.90
C PRO A 588 69.57 -20.49 4.12
N GLY A 589 68.30 -20.14 4.31
CA GLY A 589 67.59 -19.05 3.63
C GLY A 589 67.11 -19.39 2.22
N SER A 590 67.17 -20.66 1.80
CA SER A 590 66.80 -21.11 0.44
C SER A 590 65.54 -21.97 0.38
N ILE A 591 64.79 -22.13 1.48
CA ILE A 591 63.67 -23.08 1.57
C ILE A 591 62.32 -22.34 1.57
N SER A 592 61.39 -22.77 0.73
CA SER A 592 60.01 -22.28 0.72
C SER A 592 58.98 -23.42 0.71
N PHE A 593 57.90 -23.22 1.46
CA PHE A 593 56.75 -24.11 1.59
C PHE A 593 55.48 -23.40 1.13
N THR A 594 54.72 -24.04 0.26
CA THR A 594 53.38 -23.57 -0.12
C THR A 594 52.34 -24.67 0.14
N TRP A 595 51.23 -24.30 0.76
CA TRP A 595 50.12 -25.21 1.03
C TRP A 595 48.76 -24.51 0.97
N ASP A 596 47.70 -25.27 0.76
CA ASP A 596 46.34 -24.75 0.84
C ASP A 596 45.67 -25.16 2.15
N VAL A 597 44.87 -24.25 2.71
CA VAL A 597 43.90 -24.55 3.77
C VAL A 597 42.49 -24.29 3.27
N LYS A 598 41.56 -25.11 3.73
CA LYS A 598 40.13 -24.93 3.50
C LYS A 598 39.55 -24.14 4.66
N ARG A 599 38.81 -23.08 4.33
CA ARG A 599 37.89 -22.40 5.24
C ARG A 599 36.48 -22.71 4.83
N LYS A 600 35.58 -22.74 5.81
CA LYS A 600 34.15 -22.77 5.56
C LYS A 600 33.76 -21.50 4.78
N GLY A 601 33.29 -21.70 3.56
CA GLY A 601 32.57 -20.69 2.79
C GLY A 601 31.22 -20.43 3.44
N LYS A 602 30.72 -19.21 3.33
CA LYS A 602 29.58 -18.73 4.11
C LYS A 602 28.30 -19.46 3.67
N VAL A 603 27.99 -20.57 4.32
CA VAL A 603 26.65 -21.19 4.41
C VAL A 603 26.45 -21.53 5.89
N PRO A 604 25.33 -21.11 6.49
CA PRO A 604 25.13 -21.26 7.92
C PRO A 604 24.88 -22.72 8.30
N VAL A 605 25.66 -23.21 9.25
CA VAL A 605 25.38 -24.51 9.89
C VAL A 605 24.78 -24.19 11.23
N PHE A 606 23.48 -24.44 11.38
CA PHE A 606 22.82 -24.38 12.67
C PHE A 606 23.21 -25.61 13.48
N ASN A 607 24.24 -25.49 14.32
CA ASN A 607 24.50 -26.51 15.33
C ASN A 607 23.66 -26.20 16.57
N ARG A 608 22.52 -26.88 16.70
CA ARG A 608 21.65 -26.75 17.86
C ARG A 608 22.16 -27.61 19.01
N ALA A 609 23.22 -27.18 19.68
CA ALA A 609 23.61 -27.74 20.97
C ALA A 609 22.81 -27.04 22.08
N GLY A 610 21.67 -27.64 22.46
CA GLY A 610 20.82 -27.16 23.55
C GLY A 610 20.13 -28.31 24.28
N ASP A 611 20.91 -29.03 25.10
CA ASP A 611 20.53 -29.73 26.34
C ASP A 611 19.32 -30.70 26.40
N ARG A 612 18.70 -31.12 25.30
CA ARG A 612 17.93 -32.39 25.25
C ARG A 612 18.09 -33.08 23.90
N GLY A 613 18.62 -34.30 23.94
CA GLY A 613 19.10 -35.06 22.80
C GLY A 613 18.14 -35.14 21.61
N LEU A 614 18.62 -34.66 20.48
CA LEU A 614 18.30 -35.19 19.15
C LEU A 614 19.56 -35.89 18.63
N ASP A 615 19.33 -37.01 17.97
CA ASP A 615 20.30 -38.06 17.65
C ASP A 615 21.59 -37.52 17.02
N ALA A 616 22.73 -37.77 17.67
CA ALA A 616 24.07 -37.36 17.23
C ALA A 616 24.55 -38.07 15.94
N THR A 617 23.67 -38.83 15.27
CA THR A 617 23.94 -39.54 14.02
C THR A 617 23.24 -38.97 12.78
N ALA A 618 22.42 -37.91 12.92
CA ALA A 618 21.86 -37.21 11.75
C ALA A 618 22.93 -36.36 11.07
N SER A 619 23.65 -36.96 10.12
CA SER A 619 24.46 -36.26 9.12
C SER A 619 23.52 -35.46 8.22
N LEU A 620 23.29 -34.19 8.54
CA LEU A 620 22.74 -33.26 7.56
C LEU A 620 23.77 -33.11 6.44
N ASP A 621 23.35 -33.28 5.19
CA ASP A 621 24.22 -33.02 4.04
C ASP A 621 24.54 -31.52 4.02
N VAL A 622 25.72 -31.17 4.51
CA VAL A 622 26.20 -29.79 4.57
C VAL A 622 26.66 -29.42 3.17
N TYR A 623 25.96 -28.48 2.53
CA TYR A 623 26.51 -27.72 1.41
C TYR A 623 27.55 -26.74 1.94
N ASP A 624 28.70 -27.26 2.39
CA ASP A 624 29.85 -26.42 2.66
C ASP A 624 30.43 -25.99 1.32
N THR A 625 30.31 -24.70 1.00
CA THR A 625 31.26 -24.13 0.05
C THR A 625 32.60 -24.05 0.78
N GLU A 626 33.70 -24.41 0.13
CA GLU A 626 35.03 -24.30 0.73
C GLU A 626 35.79 -23.20 -0.01
N ALA A 627 36.31 -22.22 0.74
CA ALA A 627 37.29 -21.29 0.20
C ALA A 627 38.68 -21.87 0.43
N LEU A 628 39.41 -22.10 -0.67
CA LEU A 628 40.83 -22.43 -0.61
C LEU A 628 41.62 -21.15 -0.34
N VAL A 629 42.41 -21.16 0.73
CA VAL A 629 43.36 -20.11 1.06
C VAL A 629 44.75 -20.70 0.94
N THR A 630 45.51 -20.22 -0.05
CA THR A 630 46.92 -20.59 -0.20
C THR A 630 47.76 -19.85 0.84
N ARG A 631 48.58 -20.61 1.55
CA ARG A 631 49.57 -20.16 2.52
C ARG A 631 50.96 -20.42 1.95
N ASN A 632 51.86 -19.48 2.15
CA ASN A 632 53.27 -19.61 1.78
C ASN A 632 54.12 -19.19 2.98
N VAL A 633 55.16 -19.97 3.28
CA VAL A 633 56.17 -19.61 4.28
C VAL A 633 57.57 -19.89 3.74
N THR A 634 58.53 -19.11 4.21
CA THR A 634 59.96 -19.33 3.94
C THR A 634 60.72 -19.51 5.25
N ASP A 635 61.88 -20.15 5.17
CA ASP A 635 62.78 -20.26 6.31
C ASP A 635 63.43 -18.91 6.67
N ASP A 636 63.91 -18.79 7.90
CA ASP A 636 64.58 -17.59 8.39
C ASP A 636 66.11 -17.63 8.27
N GLY A 637 66.68 -18.76 7.85
CA GLY A 637 68.12 -19.01 7.84
C GLY A 637 68.72 -19.42 9.19
N ASN A 638 67.96 -19.30 10.28
CA ASN A 638 68.36 -19.61 11.67
C ASN A 638 67.63 -20.82 12.28
N GLY A 639 66.93 -21.59 11.44
CA GLY A 639 66.27 -22.84 11.82
C GLY A 639 64.82 -22.68 12.25
N LYS A 640 64.17 -21.55 11.93
CA LYS A 640 62.74 -21.30 12.14
C LYS A 640 62.05 -20.85 10.85
N TRP A 641 60.72 -20.80 10.89
CA TRP A 641 59.91 -20.25 9.79
C TRP A 641 59.58 -18.77 10.04
N ARG A 642 59.47 -18.00 8.96
CA ARG A 642 59.10 -16.58 9.05
C ARG A 642 57.58 -16.43 9.19
N GLY A 643 57.11 -16.01 10.36
CA GLY A 643 55.70 -15.64 10.60
C GLY A 643 54.75 -16.81 10.89
N VAL A 644 55.28 -18.02 11.06
CA VAL A 644 54.53 -19.22 11.44
C VAL A 644 55.34 -19.99 12.49
N ASP A 645 54.66 -20.60 13.46
CA ASP A 645 55.33 -21.41 14.48
C ASP A 645 55.91 -22.68 13.87
N GLY A 646 57.17 -22.98 14.19
CA GLY A 646 57.86 -24.21 13.75
C GLY A 646 59.37 -24.06 13.60
N GLN A 647 60.05 -25.12 13.17
CA GLN A 647 61.51 -25.23 13.09
C GLN A 647 61.95 -26.05 11.86
N ILE A 648 63.20 -25.85 11.40
CA ILE A 648 63.85 -26.60 10.30
C ILE A 648 65.33 -26.85 10.62
N ASN A 649 65.80 -28.07 10.38
CA ASN A 649 67.23 -28.44 10.45
C ASN A 649 67.82 -28.56 9.05
N TYR A 650 68.73 -27.66 8.67
CA TYR A 650 69.32 -27.64 7.32
C TYR A 650 70.27 -28.81 7.02
N GLN A 651 70.84 -29.46 8.04
CA GLN A 651 71.75 -30.60 7.86
C GLN A 651 70.99 -31.91 7.65
N THR A 652 69.86 -32.10 8.35
CA THR A 652 69.07 -33.35 8.29
C THR A 652 67.81 -33.23 7.43
N GLY A 653 67.31 -32.01 7.18
CA GLY A 653 66.07 -31.74 6.45
C GLY A 653 64.80 -31.87 7.29
N GLU A 654 64.89 -32.17 8.59
CA GLU A 654 63.73 -32.35 9.49
C GLU A 654 63.06 -31.01 9.84
N PHE A 655 61.72 -30.96 9.83
CA PHE A 655 60.97 -29.74 10.14
C PHE A 655 59.65 -29.97 10.91
N SER A 656 59.16 -28.88 11.53
CA SER A 656 57.80 -28.73 12.07
C SER A 656 57.22 -27.37 11.65
N ILE A 657 55.92 -27.26 11.35
CA ILE A 657 55.26 -26.02 10.91
C ILE A 657 53.76 -26.01 11.26
N ARG A 658 53.22 -24.89 11.76
CA ARG A 658 51.76 -24.72 11.96
C ARG A 658 51.04 -24.46 10.64
N THR A 659 50.21 -25.40 10.21
CA THR A 659 49.45 -25.31 8.94
C THR A 659 48.01 -24.84 9.12
N GLU A 660 47.42 -24.94 10.32
CA GLU A 660 46.02 -24.57 10.61
C GLU A 660 45.91 -23.46 11.68
N THR A 661 44.97 -22.52 11.49
CA THR A 661 44.65 -21.44 12.46
C THR A 661 43.14 -21.34 12.73
N THR A 662 42.75 -20.74 13.86
CA THR A 662 41.33 -20.49 14.21
C THR A 662 40.81 -19.15 13.68
N TYR A 663 39.52 -19.07 13.36
CA TYR A 663 38.81 -17.85 12.93
C TYR A 663 37.37 -17.80 13.48
N THR A 664 36.76 -16.62 13.57
CA THR A 664 35.39 -16.43 14.11
C THR A 664 34.39 -16.09 13.01
N VAL A 665 33.17 -16.63 13.10
CA VAL A 665 32.04 -16.37 12.19
C VAL A 665 30.82 -15.86 13.00
N ASN A 666 30.14 -14.83 12.50
CA ASN A 666 28.89 -14.28 13.08
C ASN A 666 27.73 -14.45 12.10
N GLU A 667 26.55 -14.85 12.59
CA GLU A 667 25.32 -15.04 11.80
C GLU A 667 24.11 -14.40 12.51
N TYR A 668 23.29 -13.61 11.80
CA TYR A 668 22.17 -12.82 12.34
C TYR A 668 20.80 -13.29 11.80
N TYR A 669 19.75 -13.25 12.63
CA TYR A 669 18.37 -13.59 12.23
C TYR A 669 17.30 -12.83 13.04
N ILE A 670 16.08 -12.74 12.50
CA ILE A 670 14.88 -12.14 13.14
C ILE A 670 13.93 -13.24 13.64
N ASN A 671 13.54 -13.15 14.91
CA ASN A 671 12.59 -14.05 15.58
C ASN A 671 11.37 -13.30 16.13
N TYR A 672 10.30 -14.04 16.43
CA TYR A 672 8.99 -13.52 16.88
C TYR A 672 8.43 -14.29 18.10
N ARG A 673 9.31 -14.73 19.02
CA ARG A 673 9.08 -15.81 20.00
C ARG A 673 7.86 -15.70 20.92
N ARG A 674 7.21 -14.53 21.06
CA ARG A 674 6.08 -14.32 22.00
C ARG A 674 4.96 -13.38 21.52
N SER A 675 5.08 -12.80 20.31
CA SER A 675 4.09 -11.90 19.69
C SER A 675 4.47 -11.63 18.22
N ASN A 676 3.66 -10.92 17.44
CA ASN A 676 4.04 -10.41 16.10
C ASN A 676 5.12 -9.29 16.15
N LYS A 677 5.85 -9.16 17.26
CA LYS A 677 6.95 -8.22 17.46
C LYS A 677 8.28 -8.84 17.00
N PRO A 678 9.07 -8.14 16.17
CA PRO A 678 10.37 -8.60 15.74
C PRO A 678 11.45 -8.42 16.83
N GLU A 679 12.25 -9.45 17.06
CA GLU A 679 13.47 -9.41 17.88
C GLU A 679 14.70 -9.74 17.01
N LEU A 680 15.83 -9.07 17.25
CA LEU A 680 17.10 -9.34 16.55
C LEU A 680 17.98 -10.27 17.38
N ALA A 681 18.45 -11.36 16.77
CA ALA A 681 19.33 -12.35 17.40
C ALA A 681 20.58 -12.66 16.54
N HIS A 682 21.64 -13.18 17.17
CA HIS A 682 22.86 -13.61 16.48
C HIS A 682 23.54 -14.81 17.16
N THR A 683 24.35 -15.55 16.39
CA THR A 683 25.22 -16.63 16.88
C THR A 683 26.67 -16.35 16.47
N GLN A 684 27.62 -16.66 17.36
CA GLN A 684 29.07 -16.59 17.07
C GLN A 684 29.68 -17.98 17.21
N SER A 685 30.46 -18.43 16.24
CA SER A 685 31.24 -19.67 16.31
C SER A 685 32.72 -19.42 16.03
N THR A 686 33.58 -20.14 16.75
CA THR A 686 35.03 -20.17 16.48
C THR A 686 35.35 -21.48 15.75
N GLU A 687 35.81 -21.36 14.52
CA GLU A 687 36.15 -22.47 13.64
C GLU A 687 37.67 -22.59 13.44
N ARG A 688 38.14 -23.74 12.97
CA ARG A 688 39.55 -23.98 12.61
C ARG A 688 39.68 -24.25 11.11
N GLU A 689 40.72 -23.69 10.50
CA GLU A 689 41.12 -24.03 9.14
C GLU A 689 41.49 -25.51 9.00
N ARG A 690 41.23 -26.11 7.84
CA ARG A 690 41.60 -27.51 7.56
C ARG A 690 42.71 -27.58 6.52
N PHE A 691 43.84 -28.18 6.87
CA PHE A 691 44.96 -28.37 5.96
C PHE A 691 44.62 -29.39 4.86
N THR A 692 44.97 -29.08 3.61
CA THR A 692 44.67 -29.92 2.42
C THR A 692 45.59 -31.15 2.26
N GLY A 693 46.65 -31.26 3.08
CA GLY A 693 47.49 -32.46 3.17
C GLY A 693 48.71 -32.50 2.24
N THR A 694 48.95 -31.45 1.46
CA THR A 694 50.14 -31.35 0.59
C THR A 694 50.91 -30.06 0.86
N ILE A 695 52.22 -30.18 1.08
CA ILE A 695 53.17 -29.06 1.11
C ILE A 695 54.07 -29.18 -0.11
N ILE A 696 54.12 -28.13 -0.93
CA ILE A 696 55.09 -28.00 -2.01
C ILE A 696 56.35 -27.37 -1.42
N VAL A 697 57.47 -28.09 -1.51
CA VAL A 697 58.77 -27.65 -1.01
C VAL A 697 59.68 -27.29 -2.17
N LYS A 698 60.40 -26.17 -2.04
CA LYS A 698 61.55 -25.83 -2.89
C LYS A 698 62.75 -25.51 -2.03
N ALA A 699 63.92 -26.02 -2.41
CA ALA A 699 65.17 -25.84 -1.67
C ALA A 699 66.41 -25.91 -2.58
N GLN A 700 67.52 -25.33 -2.12
CA GLN A 700 68.85 -25.48 -2.75
C GLN A 700 69.75 -26.39 -1.93
N GLU A 701 70.48 -27.28 -2.61
CA GLU A 701 71.58 -28.01 -2.01
C GLU A 701 72.74 -27.06 -1.64
N ALA A 702 73.46 -27.37 -0.57
CA ALA A 702 74.56 -26.52 -0.08
C ALA A 702 75.73 -26.35 -1.08
N SER A 703 75.88 -27.23 -2.08
CA SER A 703 76.98 -27.23 -3.06
C SER A 703 76.66 -26.56 -4.41
N VAL A 704 75.55 -25.82 -4.52
CA VAL A 704 75.14 -25.18 -5.78
C VAL A 704 76.10 -24.08 -6.25
N SER A 705 76.34 -23.97 -7.56
CA SER A 705 77.12 -22.90 -8.19
C SER A 705 76.22 -21.81 -8.78
N TYR A 706 76.63 -20.55 -8.70
CA TYR A 706 75.81 -19.41 -9.14
C TYR A 706 76.36 -18.69 -10.38
N GLY A 707 75.46 -18.10 -11.19
CA GLY A 707 75.77 -17.18 -12.28
C GLY A 707 75.05 -15.83 -12.10
N GLY A 708 75.69 -14.72 -12.50
CA GLY A 708 75.15 -13.37 -12.33
C GLY A 708 74.16 -12.93 -13.42
N GLU A 709 73.12 -12.18 -13.03
CA GLU A 709 72.11 -11.60 -13.91
C GLU A 709 71.75 -10.17 -13.45
N ARG A 710 71.23 -9.35 -14.38
CA ARG A 710 70.61 -8.05 -14.07
C ARG A 710 69.25 -7.97 -14.72
N GLU A 711 68.29 -7.44 -13.97
CA GLU A 711 66.90 -7.32 -14.38
C GLU A 711 66.38 -5.92 -14.04
N SER A 712 65.68 -5.28 -14.99
CA SER A 712 65.06 -3.97 -14.80
C SER A 712 63.55 -4.13 -14.94
N ILE A 713 62.84 -3.90 -13.84
CA ILE A 713 61.41 -4.18 -13.72
C ILE A 713 60.67 -2.85 -13.72
N PRO A 714 59.73 -2.57 -14.63
CA PRO A 714 58.93 -1.35 -14.55
C PRO A 714 58.16 -1.31 -13.22
N ALA A 715 58.01 -0.13 -12.61
CA ALA A 715 57.26 -0.05 -11.36
C ALA A 715 55.87 -0.70 -11.52
N PRO A 716 55.55 -1.72 -10.71
CA PRO A 716 54.25 -2.38 -10.81
C PRO A 716 53.14 -1.46 -10.31
N GLN A 717 51.90 -1.80 -10.63
CA GLN A 717 50.76 -1.19 -9.96
C GLN A 717 50.86 -1.45 -8.46
N LEU A 718 50.56 -0.46 -7.64
CA LEU A 718 50.60 -0.62 -6.20
C LEU A 718 49.30 -1.27 -5.74
N VAL A 719 49.42 -2.47 -5.17
CA VAL A 719 48.32 -3.17 -4.51
C VAL A 719 48.40 -2.86 -3.03
N VAL A 720 47.31 -2.33 -2.47
CA VAL A 720 47.21 -2.01 -1.04
C VAL A 720 46.03 -2.78 -0.46
N ASP A 721 46.31 -3.64 0.51
CA ASP A 721 45.28 -4.29 1.31
C ASP A 721 44.74 -3.29 2.34
N LEU A 722 43.45 -2.98 2.22
CA LEU A 722 42.79 -2.02 3.06
C LEU A 722 42.34 -2.62 4.39
N LEU A 723 42.06 -3.91 4.47
CA LEU A 723 41.43 -4.55 5.65
C LEU A 723 41.95 -5.99 5.85
N PRO A 724 43.24 -6.17 6.21
CA PRO A 724 43.88 -7.49 6.26
C PRO A 724 43.29 -8.44 7.33
N ASN A 725 42.67 -7.89 8.36
CA ASN A 725 42.07 -8.63 9.48
C ASN A 725 40.54 -8.74 9.39
N VAL A 726 39.93 -8.31 8.28
CA VAL A 726 38.48 -8.31 8.09
C VAL A 726 38.11 -9.25 6.94
N GLY A 727 37.19 -10.17 7.19
CA GLY A 727 36.70 -11.14 6.19
C GLY A 727 35.54 -10.64 5.33
N ASP A 728 34.94 -9.50 5.69
CA ASP A 728 33.76 -8.95 5.03
C ASP A 728 34.10 -8.07 3.83
N SER A 729 33.22 -8.06 2.84
CA SER A 729 33.43 -7.31 1.60
C SER A 729 33.15 -5.82 1.81
N ILE A 730 33.91 -4.97 1.12
CA ILE A 730 33.68 -3.52 1.13
C ILE A 730 32.39 -3.21 0.37
N VAL A 731 31.57 -2.31 0.90
CA VAL A 731 30.36 -1.82 0.22
C VAL A 731 30.76 -0.88 -0.92
N PRO A 732 30.31 -1.11 -2.16
CA PRO A 732 30.64 -0.23 -3.28
C PRO A 732 30.28 1.23 -3.01
N GLY A 733 31.17 2.16 -3.40
CA GLY A 733 30.97 3.60 -3.22
C GLY A 733 31.18 4.10 -1.79
N SER A 734 31.50 3.23 -0.83
CA SER A 734 31.72 3.63 0.57
C SER A 734 33.13 4.12 0.89
N LEU A 735 34.08 3.93 -0.02
CA LEU A 735 35.50 4.09 0.23
C LEU A 735 36.00 5.50 -0.11
N LEU A 736 36.62 6.14 0.88
CA LEU A 736 37.34 7.42 0.75
C LEU A 736 38.70 7.29 1.42
N LEU A 737 39.76 7.53 0.64
CA LEU A 737 41.13 7.39 1.10
C LEU A 737 41.89 8.70 0.96
N LYS A 738 42.79 8.94 1.90
CA LYS A 738 43.79 10.00 1.80
C LYS A 738 45.18 9.39 1.82
N TRP A 739 45.99 9.79 0.85
CA TRP A 739 47.37 9.34 0.73
C TRP A 739 48.28 10.52 0.40
N GLY A 740 49.14 10.89 1.35
CA GLY A 740 49.87 12.15 1.29
C GLY A 740 48.90 13.34 1.33
N SER A 741 48.99 14.23 0.34
CA SER A 741 48.04 15.34 0.15
C SER A 741 46.86 15.00 -0.76
N SER A 742 46.87 13.84 -1.42
CA SER A 742 45.87 13.45 -2.41
C SER A 742 44.71 12.69 -1.77
N LEU A 743 43.51 12.89 -2.33
CA LEU A 743 42.27 12.23 -1.93
C LEU A 743 41.79 11.32 -3.05
N TYR A 744 41.33 10.12 -2.70
CA TYR A 744 40.84 9.11 -3.62
C TYR A 744 39.41 8.71 -3.23
N VAL A 745 38.51 8.78 -4.20
CA VAL A 745 37.08 8.48 -4.05
C VAL A 745 36.76 7.25 -4.87
N ASP A 746 36.09 6.28 -4.27
CA ASP A 746 35.51 5.14 -4.99
C ASP A 746 34.19 5.49 -5.66
N ARG A 747 34.06 5.13 -6.95
CA ARG A 747 32.83 5.18 -7.72
C ARG A 747 32.73 3.89 -8.53
N ASP A 748 31.89 2.97 -8.07
CA ASP A 748 31.58 1.68 -8.72
C ASP A 748 32.82 0.86 -9.14
N GLY A 749 33.80 0.75 -8.24
CA GLY A 749 34.97 -0.09 -8.39
C GLY A 749 36.14 0.62 -9.06
N VAL A 750 35.99 1.90 -9.41
CA VAL A 750 37.05 2.76 -9.95
C VAL A 750 37.40 3.84 -8.93
N LEU A 751 38.70 3.98 -8.65
CA LEU A 751 39.21 5.06 -7.80
C LEU A 751 39.51 6.30 -8.64
N TYR A 752 38.91 7.41 -8.25
CA TYR A 752 39.13 8.73 -8.82
C TYR A 752 39.91 9.63 -7.86
N LYS A 753 40.81 10.46 -8.40
CA LYS A 753 41.45 11.56 -7.67
C LYS A 753 41.03 12.92 -8.24
N ASP A 754 41.34 13.97 -7.49
CA ASP A 754 41.17 15.37 -7.90
C ASP A 754 39.74 15.69 -8.37
N ILE A 755 38.74 15.29 -7.56
CA ILE A 755 37.32 15.58 -7.85
C ILE A 755 37.09 17.10 -7.87
N ASP A 756 36.62 17.61 -8.98
CA ASP A 756 36.22 19.01 -9.13
C ASP A 756 34.82 19.22 -8.53
N HIS A 757 34.74 20.08 -7.52
CA HIS A 757 33.50 20.41 -6.81
C HIS A 757 32.50 21.27 -7.61
N THR A 758 32.84 21.67 -8.84
CA THR A 758 31.95 22.41 -9.75
C THR A 758 31.40 21.53 -10.87
N THR A 759 32.20 20.58 -11.38
CA THR A 759 31.83 19.70 -12.51
C THR A 759 31.56 18.26 -12.10
N ASN A 760 31.91 17.89 -10.86
CA ASN A 760 31.93 16.52 -10.33
C ASN A 760 32.85 15.54 -11.08
N ALA A 761 33.71 16.05 -11.97
CA ALA A 761 34.65 15.25 -12.74
C ALA A 761 35.90 14.93 -11.92
N GLY A 762 36.53 13.80 -12.20
CA GLY A 762 37.78 13.37 -11.57
C GLY A 762 38.64 12.54 -12.52
N THR A 763 39.90 12.32 -12.15
CA THR A 763 40.82 11.48 -12.92
C THR A 763 40.83 10.05 -12.38
N ALA A 764 40.51 9.05 -13.20
CA ALA A 764 40.59 7.65 -12.82
C ALA A 764 42.05 7.20 -12.65
N VAL A 765 42.38 6.57 -11.52
CA VAL A 765 43.76 6.23 -11.13
C VAL A 765 43.95 4.80 -10.62
N GLY A 766 42.86 4.06 -10.42
CA GLY A 766 42.93 2.67 -9.98
C GLY A 766 41.57 2.00 -9.88
N ARG A 767 41.56 0.81 -9.28
CA ARG A 767 40.37 -0.01 -9.06
C ARG A 767 40.30 -0.52 -7.63
N VAL A 768 39.10 -0.85 -7.18
CA VAL A 768 38.81 -1.47 -5.88
C VAL A 768 38.33 -2.90 -6.12
N ASP A 769 38.95 -3.87 -5.44
CA ASP A 769 38.40 -5.20 -5.28
C ASP A 769 37.66 -5.26 -3.94
N TYR A 770 36.33 -5.23 -4.02
CA TYR A 770 35.46 -5.22 -2.85
C TYR A 770 35.53 -6.52 -2.04
N ALA A 771 35.64 -7.67 -2.71
CA ALA A 771 35.71 -8.98 -2.07
C ALA A 771 37.14 -9.27 -1.57
N GLY A 772 38.15 -8.88 -2.34
CA GLY A 772 39.56 -8.97 -1.97
C GLY A 772 40.00 -7.94 -0.93
N ARG A 773 39.19 -6.89 -0.68
CA ARG A 773 39.48 -5.74 0.21
C ARG A 773 40.76 -4.99 -0.16
N GLN A 774 41.11 -5.02 -1.45
CA GLN A 774 42.35 -4.46 -1.97
C GLN A 774 42.05 -3.35 -2.96
N ILE A 775 42.96 -2.39 -3.06
CA ILE A 775 42.98 -1.43 -4.15
C ILE A 775 44.20 -1.65 -5.02
N THR A 776 44.06 -1.43 -6.32
CA THR A 776 45.17 -1.45 -7.27
C THR A 776 45.28 -0.08 -7.93
N LEU A 777 46.42 0.58 -7.75
CA LEU A 777 46.66 1.94 -8.23
C LEU A 777 47.74 1.97 -9.31
N ALA A 778 47.42 2.61 -10.43
CA ALA A 778 48.35 2.88 -11.53
C ALA A 778 49.05 4.24 -11.38
N SER A 779 48.51 5.13 -10.53
CA SER A 779 49.09 6.44 -10.22
C SER A 779 49.00 6.72 -8.73
N TRP A 780 50.13 7.10 -8.13
CA TRP A 780 50.29 7.38 -6.71
C TRP A 780 51.22 8.59 -6.49
N PRO A 781 51.13 9.27 -5.32
CA PRO A 781 52.07 10.31 -4.94
C PRO A 781 53.49 9.75 -4.79
N SER A 782 54.49 10.41 -5.35
CA SER A 782 55.90 9.99 -5.26
C SER A 782 56.57 10.48 -3.98
N ASN A 783 57.49 9.67 -3.43
CA ASN A 783 58.27 9.99 -2.23
C ASN A 783 57.44 10.40 -1.00
N VAL A 784 56.30 9.73 -0.78
CA VAL A 784 55.48 9.91 0.42
C VAL A 784 55.43 8.64 1.24
N SER A 785 55.07 8.77 2.52
CA SER A 785 54.82 7.61 3.40
C SER A 785 53.86 6.61 2.73
N THR A 786 54.15 5.32 2.88
CA THR A 786 53.32 4.24 2.34
C THR A 786 52.02 4.02 3.12
N LYS A 787 51.80 4.77 4.21
CA LYS A 787 50.58 4.72 5.01
C LYS A 787 49.42 5.43 4.30
N VAL A 788 48.35 4.68 4.05
CA VAL A 788 47.08 5.21 3.54
C VAL A 788 46.13 5.43 4.72
N GLU A 789 45.52 6.61 4.78
CA GLU A 789 44.49 6.95 5.76
C GLU A 789 43.10 6.65 5.16
N ARG A 790 42.33 5.76 5.81
CA ARG A 790 40.93 5.53 5.45
C ARG A 790 40.08 6.58 6.12
N LEU A 791 39.57 7.52 5.33
CA LEU A 791 38.64 8.53 5.83
C LEU A 791 37.21 7.96 5.90
N SER A 792 36.89 7.01 5.03
CA SER A 792 35.60 6.33 4.97
C SER A 792 35.78 4.94 4.39
N CYS A 793 35.15 3.93 4.98
CA CYS A 793 35.09 2.57 4.45
C CYS A 793 34.02 1.79 5.21
N LEU A 794 33.09 1.20 4.48
CA LEU A 794 32.03 0.36 5.03
C LEU A 794 32.21 -1.07 4.53
N THR A 795 32.05 -2.06 5.40
CA THR A 795 32.02 -3.48 5.01
C THR A 795 30.66 -4.07 5.30
N THR A 796 30.25 -5.09 4.54
CA THR A 796 28.96 -5.79 4.74
C THR A 796 29.11 -7.30 4.93
N ALA A 797 28.43 -7.86 5.94
CA ALA A 797 28.30 -9.31 6.13
C ALA A 797 27.16 -9.93 5.27
N VAL A 798 27.08 -11.26 5.21
CA VAL A 798 26.04 -11.98 4.43
C VAL A 798 24.66 -11.78 5.07
N GLY A 799 23.62 -11.73 4.22
CA GLY A 799 22.30 -11.18 4.52
C GLY A 799 21.50 -11.86 5.63
N PHE A 800 20.49 -11.12 6.11
CA PHE A 800 19.57 -11.49 7.19
C PHE A 800 18.69 -12.70 6.87
N GLY A 801 18.19 -13.33 7.93
CA GLY A 801 17.13 -14.31 7.90
C GLY A 801 15.90 -13.92 8.69
N THR A 802 14.74 -14.36 8.23
CA THR A 802 13.48 -14.21 8.95
C THR A 802 12.78 -15.55 9.13
N GLN A 803 12.07 -15.70 10.24
CA GLN A 803 11.28 -16.89 10.58
C GLN A 803 9.77 -16.66 10.41
N ARG A 804 9.33 -15.40 10.30
CA ARG A 804 7.95 -15.04 9.96
C ARG A 804 7.91 -13.86 9.00
N VAL A 805 6.92 -13.83 8.13
CA VAL A 805 6.68 -12.70 7.23
C VAL A 805 5.20 -12.39 7.16
N PHE A 806 4.89 -11.10 7.24
CA PHE A 806 3.55 -10.53 7.11
C PHE A 806 3.57 -9.57 5.91
N PHE A 807 2.72 -9.81 4.92
CA PHE A 807 2.64 -8.92 3.76
C PHE A 807 1.23 -8.89 3.16
N ARG A 808 0.93 -7.80 2.46
CA ARG A 808 -0.22 -7.72 1.55
C ARG A 808 0.23 -7.99 0.12
N THR A 809 -0.64 -8.61 -0.68
CA THR A 809 -0.45 -8.68 -2.13
C THR A 809 -0.64 -7.31 -2.79
N ALA A 810 -0.16 -7.17 -4.02
CA ALA A 810 -0.26 -5.94 -4.81
C ALA A 810 -1.71 -5.53 -5.18
N GLY A 811 -2.69 -6.34 -4.79
CA GLY A 811 -4.10 -5.98 -4.76
C GLY A 811 -4.96 -7.13 -4.23
N SER A 812 -6.26 -6.88 -4.14
CA SER A 812 -7.26 -7.79 -3.56
C SER A 812 -8.63 -7.59 -4.23
N PRO A 813 -9.51 -8.60 -4.26
CA PRO A 813 -9.32 -9.96 -3.76
C PRO A 813 -8.50 -10.85 -4.72
N LEU A 814 -7.90 -11.89 -4.17
CA LEU A 814 -7.24 -12.97 -4.89
C LEU A 814 -8.24 -14.09 -5.20
N ARG A 815 -8.02 -14.83 -6.28
CA ARG A 815 -8.70 -16.10 -6.50
C ARG A 815 -8.26 -17.09 -5.41
N PRO A 816 -9.19 -17.77 -4.70
CA PRO A 816 -8.84 -18.76 -3.68
C PRO A 816 -7.90 -19.83 -4.23
N ALA A 817 -6.96 -20.29 -3.39
CA ALA A 817 -5.92 -21.27 -3.73
C ALA A 817 -5.02 -20.91 -4.95
N SER A 818 -4.96 -19.64 -5.36
CA SER A 818 -4.13 -19.21 -6.50
C SER A 818 -2.73 -18.73 -6.14
N LEU A 819 -2.49 -18.42 -4.87
CA LEU A 819 -1.23 -17.85 -4.40
C LEU A 819 -0.16 -18.94 -4.28
N GLN A 820 1.04 -18.70 -4.81
CA GLN A 820 2.19 -19.61 -4.69
C GLN A 820 3.34 -18.85 -4.06
N ILE A 821 3.94 -19.42 -3.02
CA ILE A 821 5.05 -18.82 -2.28
C ILE A 821 6.32 -19.58 -2.62
N THR A 822 7.41 -18.85 -2.82
CA THR A 822 8.77 -19.40 -2.95
C THR A 822 9.68 -18.69 -1.97
N ALA A 823 10.38 -19.46 -1.13
CA ALA A 823 11.39 -18.97 -0.20
C ALA A 823 12.69 -19.76 -0.34
N VAL A 824 13.81 -19.16 0.09
CA VAL A 824 15.11 -19.84 0.13
C VAL A 824 15.55 -19.97 1.57
N ARG A 825 15.78 -21.21 2.01
CA ARG A 825 16.29 -21.51 3.34
C ARG A 825 17.70 -20.96 3.51
N ILE A 826 17.98 -20.43 4.69
CA ILE A 826 19.30 -19.89 5.01
C ILE A 826 20.27 -21.03 5.33
N ASP A 827 19.84 -22.00 6.12
CA ASP A 827 20.65 -23.12 6.61
C ASP A 827 21.16 -24.07 5.50
N THR A 828 20.32 -24.36 4.52
CA THR A 828 20.56 -25.39 3.49
C THR A 828 20.68 -24.81 2.08
N GLY A 829 20.25 -23.56 1.86
CA GLY A 829 20.12 -22.98 0.52
C GLY A 829 18.98 -23.59 -0.32
N GLU A 830 18.19 -24.50 0.25
CA GLU A 830 17.08 -25.16 -0.43
C GLU A 830 15.97 -24.17 -0.76
N VAL A 831 15.43 -24.26 -1.98
CA VAL A 831 14.25 -23.52 -2.40
C VAL A 831 13.01 -24.28 -1.95
N VAL A 832 12.23 -23.69 -1.05
CA VAL A 832 10.97 -24.25 -0.55
C VAL A 832 9.79 -23.50 -1.18
N THR A 833 8.74 -24.25 -1.51
CA THR A 833 7.51 -23.69 -2.09
C THR A 833 6.27 -24.14 -1.34
N ALA A 834 5.24 -23.31 -1.33
CA ALA A 834 3.95 -23.63 -0.75
C ALA A 834 2.79 -22.97 -1.50
N THR A 835 1.61 -23.58 -1.43
CA THR A 835 0.36 -23.08 -1.98
C THR A 835 -0.72 -23.26 -0.91
N PRO A 836 -1.52 -22.23 -0.58
CA PRO A 836 -2.60 -22.35 0.38
C PRO A 836 -3.73 -23.21 -0.19
N ASN A 837 -4.47 -23.86 0.70
CA ASN A 837 -5.70 -24.58 0.35
C ASN A 837 -6.86 -23.60 0.01
N LEU A 838 -8.06 -24.12 -0.26
CA LEU A 838 -9.23 -23.30 -0.60
C LEU A 838 -9.67 -22.35 0.53
N ASN A 839 -9.35 -22.69 1.77
CA ASN A 839 -9.65 -21.89 2.97
C ASN A 839 -8.56 -20.86 3.28
N GLY A 840 -7.44 -20.85 2.54
CA GLY A 840 -6.32 -19.96 2.77
C GLY A 840 -5.20 -20.56 3.62
N ASP A 841 -5.34 -21.77 4.17
CA ASP A 841 -4.34 -22.33 5.08
C ASP A 841 -3.13 -22.89 4.32
N VAL A 842 -1.94 -22.59 4.83
CA VAL A 842 -0.65 -23.06 4.32
C VAL A 842 -0.07 -24.04 5.32
N SER A 843 0.22 -25.27 4.88
CA SER A 843 0.82 -26.33 5.71
C SER A 843 1.71 -27.25 4.85
N SER A 844 2.81 -26.70 4.35
CA SER A 844 3.69 -27.40 3.40
C SER A 844 5.16 -27.30 3.79
N GLY A 845 5.78 -28.44 4.12
CA GLY A 845 7.19 -28.52 4.48
C GLY A 845 7.48 -27.69 5.72
N ILE A 846 8.27 -26.64 5.57
CA ILE A 846 8.55 -25.67 6.64
C ILE A 846 7.64 -24.44 6.62
N ILE A 847 6.80 -24.28 5.59
CA ILE A 847 5.97 -23.08 5.42
C ILE A 847 4.58 -23.36 5.99
N HIS A 848 4.23 -22.62 7.05
CA HIS A 848 2.94 -22.68 7.72
C HIS A 848 2.30 -21.30 7.77
N GLY A 849 0.97 -21.23 7.84
CA GLY A 849 0.27 -19.96 8.05
C GLY A 849 -1.06 -19.86 7.34
N HIS A 850 -1.50 -18.64 7.07
CA HIS A 850 -2.82 -18.36 6.48
C HIS A 850 -2.77 -17.18 5.51
N VAL A 851 -3.51 -17.30 4.42
CA VAL A 851 -3.66 -16.30 3.36
C VAL A 851 -5.14 -15.98 3.20
N ASP A 852 -5.52 -14.76 3.56
CA ASP A 852 -6.88 -14.27 3.34
C ASP A 852 -7.01 -13.75 1.91
N ALA A 853 -7.67 -14.54 1.07
CA ALA A 853 -7.89 -14.20 -0.33
C ALA A 853 -8.76 -12.94 -0.51
N ARG A 854 -9.63 -12.58 0.45
CA ARG A 854 -10.48 -11.39 0.33
C ARG A 854 -9.69 -10.11 0.55
N THR A 855 -8.84 -10.09 1.58
CA THR A 855 -8.02 -8.92 1.94
C THR A 855 -6.66 -8.88 1.23
N GLY A 856 -6.20 -10.03 0.71
CA GLY A 856 -4.86 -10.18 0.14
C GLY A 856 -3.75 -10.27 1.18
N ILE A 857 -4.07 -10.49 2.46
CA ILE A 857 -3.11 -10.57 3.56
C ILE A 857 -2.54 -11.99 3.65
N ALA A 858 -1.22 -12.11 3.72
CA ALA A 858 -0.51 -13.36 3.95
C ALA A 858 0.29 -13.31 5.25
N ARG A 859 0.08 -14.32 6.11
CA ARG A 859 0.78 -14.54 7.38
C ARG A 859 1.52 -15.85 7.29
N LEU A 860 2.85 -15.81 7.23
CA LEU A 860 3.67 -16.99 7.04
C LEU A 860 4.67 -17.17 8.19
N GLN A 861 4.81 -18.40 8.65
CA GLN A 861 5.83 -18.86 9.57
C GLN A 861 6.66 -19.96 8.91
N PHE A 862 7.97 -19.91 9.16
CA PHE A 862 8.95 -20.86 8.66
C PHE A 862 9.46 -21.71 9.82
N THR A 863 8.94 -22.93 9.96
CA THR A 863 9.22 -23.83 11.07
C THR A 863 9.00 -25.29 10.68
N THR A 864 9.74 -26.20 11.30
CA THR A 864 9.50 -27.65 11.20
C THR A 864 8.38 -28.15 12.11
N ASP A 865 8.00 -27.37 13.12
CA ASP A 865 6.93 -27.69 14.07
C ASP A 865 6.21 -26.40 14.48
N PRO A 866 4.97 -26.15 13.99
CA PRO A 866 4.22 -24.94 14.30
C PRO A 866 3.74 -24.87 15.76
N ASP A 867 3.75 -25.97 16.50
CA ASP A 867 3.29 -26.02 17.89
C ASP A 867 4.43 -25.76 18.90
N ASP A 868 5.67 -25.55 18.43
CA ASP A 868 6.82 -25.28 19.28
C ASP A 868 7.01 -23.79 19.60
N ASP A 869 6.58 -23.42 20.81
CA ASP A 869 6.74 -22.07 21.36
C ASP A 869 8.17 -21.74 21.84
N SER A 870 9.09 -22.71 21.88
CA SER A 870 10.47 -22.46 22.29
C SER A 870 11.31 -21.80 21.19
N GLY A 871 10.75 -21.70 19.98
CA GLY A 871 11.42 -21.20 18.77
C GLY A 871 12.56 -22.12 18.34
N LEU A 872 12.49 -23.38 18.77
CA LEU A 872 13.51 -24.35 18.50
C LEU A 872 13.32 -24.94 17.09
N SER A 873 12.09 -25.22 16.68
CA SER A 873 11.75 -25.75 15.36
C SER A 873 11.85 -24.73 14.21
N ASP A 874 12.02 -23.44 14.51
CA ASP A 874 12.03 -22.35 13.54
C ASP A 874 13.20 -22.45 12.52
N VAL A 875 12.89 -22.25 11.24
CA VAL A 875 13.84 -22.33 10.13
C VAL A 875 13.94 -20.96 9.43
N PRO A 876 15.07 -20.24 9.52
CA PRO A 876 15.20 -18.92 8.92
C PRO A 876 15.30 -18.99 7.38
N VAL A 877 14.65 -18.05 6.70
CA VAL A 877 14.67 -17.90 5.23
C VAL A 877 15.19 -16.52 4.81
N ILE A 878 15.73 -16.42 3.59
CA ILE A 878 16.24 -15.17 3.01
C ILE A 878 15.06 -14.30 2.58
N ALA A 879 14.72 -13.27 3.36
CA ALA A 879 13.54 -12.44 3.09
C ALA A 879 13.60 -11.74 1.72
N ALA A 880 14.79 -11.33 1.27
CA ALA A 880 14.96 -10.69 -0.04
C ALA A 880 14.62 -11.60 -1.24
N LEU A 881 14.69 -12.92 -1.06
CA LEU A 881 14.38 -13.92 -2.09
C LEU A 881 12.97 -14.50 -1.92
N LEU A 882 12.19 -14.02 -0.96
CA LEU A 882 10.79 -14.40 -0.83
C LEU A 882 10.01 -13.81 -2.00
N ARG A 883 9.33 -14.68 -2.74
CA ARG A 883 8.55 -14.36 -3.94
C ARG A 883 7.17 -15.00 -3.88
N TYR A 884 6.21 -14.35 -4.53
CA TYR A 884 4.89 -14.92 -4.73
C TYR A 884 4.39 -14.74 -6.16
N ASN A 885 3.61 -15.72 -6.60
CA ASN A 885 2.72 -15.61 -7.76
C ASN A 885 1.28 -15.65 -7.25
N ALA A 886 0.34 -14.96 -7.90
CA ALA A 886 -1.08 -15.05 -7.53
C ALA A 886 -1.97 -14.66 -8.71
N VAL A 887 -3.26 -14.99 -8.62
CA VAL A 887 -4.26 -14.52 -9.58
C VAL A 887 -5.20 -13.55 -8.87
N LEU A 888 -5.17 -12.30 -9.29
CA LEU A 888 -6.03 -11.24 -8.77
C LEU A 888 -7.36 -11.23 -9.53
N GLN A 889 -8.46 -11.08 -8.81
CA GLN A 889 -9.79 -10.93 -9.40
C GLN A 889 -10.16 -9.45 -9.47
N THR A 890 -10.19 -8.92 -10.68
CA THR A 890 -10.71 -7.57 -10.94
C THR A 890 -12.11 -7.68 -11.52
N SER A 891 -13.00 -6.79 -11.16
CA SER A 891 -14.24 -6.63 -11.91
C SER A 891 -14.03 -5.70 -13.09
N MET A 892 -14.54 -6.08 -14.26
CA MET A 892 -14.68 -5.18 -15.38
C MET A 892 -15.99 -4.44 -15.22
N PRO A 893 -15.96 -3.09 -15.07
CA PRO A 893 -17.17 -2.31 -15.16
C PRO A 893 -17.71 -2.40 -16.59
N MET A 894 -19.02 -2.64 -16.73
CA MET A 894 -19.66 -2.63 -18.05
C MET A 894 -19.78 -1.21 -18.60
N ASP A 895 -20.14 -1.08 -19.88
CA ASP A 895 -20.31 0.24 -20.50
C ASP A 895 -21.43 1.04 -19.80
N ALA A 896 -21.12 2.27 -19.40
CA ALA A 896 -22.08 3.16 -18.74
C ALA A 896 -23.33 3.44 -19.58
N LYS A 897 -23.19 3.44 -20.92
CA LYS A 897 -24.32 3.64 -21.84
C LYS A 897 -25.28 2.44 -21.85
N LEU A 898 -24.78 1.25 -21.59
CA LEU A 898 -25.59 0.03 -21.49
C LEU A 898 -26.26 -0.09 -20.11
N LEU A 899 -25.55 0.29 -19.05
CA LEU A 899 -26.05 0.22 -17.67
C LEU A 899 -26.97 1.38 -17.28
N GLY A 900 -26.84 2.54 -17.93
CA GLY A 900 -27.52 3.78 -17.50
C GLY A 900 -27.00 4.34 -16.18
N LEU A 901 -25.82 3.90 -15.73
CA LEU A 901 -25.07 4.40 -14.57
C LEU A 901 -23.59 4.31 -14.92
N ASN A 902 -22.76 5.21 -14.39
CA ASN A 902 -21.31 5.16 -14.56
C ASN A 902 -20.63 4.27 -13.49
N PRO A 903 -20.26 3.01 -13.82
CA PRO A 903 -19.69 2.09 -12.85
C PRO A 903 -18.26 2.41 -12.42
N VAL A 904 -17.56 3.33 -13.10
CA VAL A 904 -16.19 3.72 -12.71
C VAL A 904 -16.17 4.37 -11.32
N ARG A 905 -17.26 5.06 -10.97
CA ARG A 905 -17.42 5.73 -9.68
C ARG A 905 -18.04 4.85 -8.61
N LEU A 906 -18.50 3.65 -8.97
CA LEU A 906 -19.14 2.70 -8.06
C LEU A 906 -18.11 1.70 -7.50
N PRO A 907 -18.41 0.98 -6.41
CA PRO A 907 -17.57 -0.11 -5.91
C PRO A 907 -17.13 -1.06 -7.03
N ALA A 908 -15.90 -1.58 -6.94
CA ALA A 908 -15.38 -2.46 -7.97
C ALA A 908 -16.29 -3.68 -8.15
N ASP A 909 -16.61 -4.38 -7.07
CA ASP A 909 -17.51 -5.53 -7.09
C ASP A 909 -18.97 -5.19 -7.46
N GLY A 910 -19.33 -3.91 -7.53
CA GLY A 910 -20.67 -3.41 -7.83
C GLY A 910 -21.66 -3.56 -6.66
N ARG A 911 -21.18 -3.88 -5.46
CA ARG A 911 -22.00 -4.13 -4.27
C ARG A 911 -21.97 -2.94 -3.32
N VAL A 912 -23.10 -2.70 -2.64
CA VAL A 912 -23.25 -1.59 -1.68
C VAL A 912 -23.73 -2.11 -0.33
N PRO A 913 -23.31 -1.48 0.79
CA PRO A 913 -23.77 -1.89 2.11
C PRO A 913 -25.24 -1.50 2.29
N ILE A 914 -26.03 -2.48 2.75
CA ILE A 914 -27.47 -2.32 3.04
C ILE A 914 -27.78 -2.23 4.54
N TYR A 915 -26.81 -2.50 5.40
CA TYR A 915 -26.90 -2.28 6.85
C TYR A 915 -25.77 -1.37 7.30
N ARG A 916 -26.09 -0.35 8.10
CA ARG A 916 -25.15 0.55 8.75
C ARG A 916 -25.53 0.74 10.21
N GLU A 917 -24.56 1.16 11.02
CA GLU A 917 -24.82 1.59 12.39
C GLU A 917 -25.88 2.72 12.42
N GLY A 918 -26.87 2.56 13.29
CA GLY A 918 -28.00 3.48 13.43
C GLY A 918 -29.16 3.22 12.47
N ASP A 919 -29.03 2.30 11.50
CA ASP A 919 -30.16 1.93 10.64
C ASP A 919 -31.21 1.15 11.44
N VAL A 920 -32.48 1.40 11.13
CA VAL A 920 -33.60 0.63 11.68
C VAL A 920 -33.71 -0.67 10.90
N LEU A 921 -33.75 -1.79 11.62
CA LEU A 921 -33.90 -3.13 11.07
C LEU A 921 -35.27 -3.70 11.45
N VAL A 922 -35.89 -4.39 10.50
CA VAL A 922 -37.09 -5.21 10.72
C VAL A 922 -36.71 -6.66 10.45
N ILE A 923 -36.60 -7.44 11.51
CA ILE A 923 -36.32 -8.88 11.45
C ILE A 923 -37.65 -9.59 11.47
N HIS A 924 -37.94 -10.43 10.47
CA HIS A 924 -39.24 -11.09 10.39
C HIS A 924 -39.16 -12.52 9.85
N HIS A 925 -40.07 -13.36 10.35
CA HIS A 925 -40.23 -14.74 9.92
C HIS A 925 -41.71 -15.04 9.65
N THR A 926 -41.99 -15.54 8.44
CA THR A 926 -43.35 -15.90 8.02
C THR A 926 -43.47 -17.42 7.93
N GLN A 927 -44.48 -17.98 8.58
CA GLN A 927 -44.78 -19.41 8.56
C GLN A 927 -46.10 -19.63 7.84
N ALA A 928 -46.18 -20.73 7.10
CA ALA A 928 -47.37 -21.14 6.38
C ALA A 928 -48.03 -22.33 7.08
N THR A 929 -49.31 -22.20 7.41
CA THR A 929 -50.14 -23.26 7.99
C THR A 929 -51.24 -23.65 7.01
N ALA A 930 -51.24 -24.90 6.52
CA ALA A 930 -52.29 -25.37 5.61
C ALA A 930 -53.66 -25.38 6.30
N VAL A 931 -54.69 -24.96 5.57
CA VAL A 931 -56.05 -24.81 6.10
C VAL A 931 -57.11 -25.27 5.11
N GLU A 932 -58.18 -25.87 5.64
CA GLU A 932 -59.46 -26.03 4.96
C GLU A 932 -60.45 -24.99 5.52
N PRO A 933 -60.71 -23.88 4.80
CA PRO A 933 -61.61 -22.83 5.25
C PRO A 933 -63.04 -23.32 5.37
N ALA A 934 -63.74 -22.90 6.41
CA ALA A 934 -65.16 -23.15 6.58
C ALA A 934 -65.81 -21.96 7.31
N ALA A 935 -67.04 -21.61 6.93
CA ALA A 935 -67.73 -20.45 7.49
C ALA A 935 -67.83 -20.52 9.03
N GLY A 936 -67.43 -19.47 9.73
CA GLY A 936 -67.43 -19.39 11.20
C GLY A 936 -66.38 -20.24 11.90
N LYS A 937 -65.48 -20.93 11.17
CA LYS A 937 -64.43 -21.76 11.77
C LYS A 937 -63.28 -20.90 12.29
N THR A 938 -62.98 -21.04 13.57
CA THR A 938 -61.78 -20.47 14.21
C THR A 938 -60.62 -21.45 14.18
N ILE A 939 -59.42 -20.96 13.90
CA ILE A 939 -58.17 -21.70 13.86
C ILE A 939 -57.18 -20.98 14.76
N THR A 940 -56.59 -21.73 15.69
CA THR A 940 -55.49 -21.27 16.55
C THR A 940 -54.16 -21.66 15.93
N LEU A 941 -53.25 -20.71 15.82
CA LEU A 941 -51.90 -20.88 15.28
C LEU A 941 -50.93 -21.30 16.38
N ASN A 942 -49.74 -21.77 15.99
CA ASN A 942 -48.72 -22.22 16.94
C ASN A 942 -47.97 -21.06 17.63
N ARG A 943 -48.17 -19.84 17.15
CA ARG A 943 -47.50 -18.62 17.62
C ARG A 943 -48.54 -17.62 18.12
N ALA A 944 -48.09 -16.68 18.93
CA ALA A 944 -48.86 -15.55 19.47
C ALA A 944 -48.11 -14.26 19.13
N GLU A 945 -48.72 -13.10 19.38
CA GLU A 945 -48.14 -11.77 19.11
C GLU A 945 -47.69 -11.56 17.65
N GLN A 946 -48.50 -12.04 16.69
CA GLN A 946 -48.17 -11.87 15.27
C GLN A 946 -48.34 -10.43 14.80
N ALA A 947 -47.40 -9.99 13.97
CA ALA A 947 -47.50 -8.72 13.26
C ALA A 947 -48.62 -8.72 12.21
N GLU A 948 -48.72 -9.81 11.44
CA GLU A 948 -49.67 -9.96 10.34
C GLU A 948 -50.12 -11.42 10.24
N ILE A 949 -51.42 -11.61 9.99
CA ILE A 949 -52.03 -12.90 9.66
C ILE A 949 -52.90 -12.68 8.42
N TYR A 950 -52.70 -13.50 7.38
CA TYR A 950 -53.50 -13.44 6.16
C TYR A 950 -53.66 -14.82 5.54
N VAL A 951 -54.69 -15.01 4.72
CA VAL A 951 -54.94 -16.29 4.03
C VAL A 951 -54.60 -16.13 2.56
N VAL A 952 -53.86 -17.09 2.02
CA VAL A 952 -53.56 -17.18 0.59
C VAL A 952 -54.03 -18.50 0.01
N ASP A 953 -54.27 -18.48 -1.29
CA ASP A 953 -54.65 -19.64 -2.08
C ASP A 953 -53.42 -20.36 -2.68
N ALA A 954 -53.64 -21.28 -3.62
CA ALA A 954 -52.57 -22.04 -4.27
C ALA A 954 -51.64 -21.18 -5.14
N GLU A 955 -52.14 -20.07 -5.66
CA GLU A 955 -51.46 -19.15 -6.57
C GLU A 955 -50.84 -17.96 -5.81
N GLY A 956 -51.09 -17.85 -4.51
CA GLY A 956 -50.58 -16.78 -3.65
C GLY A 956 -51.49 -15.56 -3.57
N ASN A 957 -52.70 -15.63 -4.13
CA ASN A 957 -53.68 -14.56 -4.07
C ASN A 957 -54.29 -14.48 -2.66
N ARG A 958 -54.47 -13.26 -2.15
CA ARG A 958 -54.97 -13.02 -0.79
C ARG A 958 -56.49 -13.14 -0.72
N LEU A 959 -56.99 -13.78 0.32
CA LEU A 959 -58.40 -13.72 0.72
C LEU A 959 -58.76 -12.31 1.16
N ASP A 960 -59.92 -11.83 0.72
CA ASP A 960 -60.46 -10.54 1.14
C ASP A 960 -60.49 -10.44 2.68
N GLU A 961 -60.00 -9.32 3.22
CA GLU A 961 -59.92 -9.08 4.67
C GLU A 961 -61.32 -9.08 5.32
N GLU A 962 -62.40 -8.84 4.56
CA GLU A 962 -63.78 -8.94 5.08
C GLU A 962 -64.24 -10.39 5.32
N GLN A 963 -63.50 -11.39 4.80
CA GLN A 963 -63.85 -12.81 4.86
C GLN A 963 -63.26 -13.53 6.08
N TYR A 964 -62.50 -12.83 6.94
CA TYR A 964 -61.95 -13.38 8.17
C TYR A 964 -61.65 -12.29 9.20
N GLU A 965 -61.68 -12.66 10.48
CA GLU A 965 -61.27 -11.82 11.60
C GLU A 965 -60.05 -12.46 12.28
N THR A 966 -59.08 -11.65 12.71
CA THR A 966 -57.84 -12.14 13.33
C THR A 966 -57.66 -11.53 14.71
N GLU A 967 -57.35 -12.37 15.70
CA GLU A 967 -56.82 -11.93 16.99
C GLU A 967 -55.31 -12.20 17.00
N ARG A 968 -54.52 -11.13 16.91
CA ARG A 968 -53.07 -11.21 16.71
C ARG A 968 -52.31 -11.48 18.00
N GLU A 969 -52.86 -11.08 19.15
CA GLU A 969 -52.23 -11.33 20.45
C GLU A 969 -52.36 -12.82 20.81
N GLU A 970 -53.54 -13.40 20.61
CA GLU A 970 -53.82 -14.83 20.88
C GLU A 970 -53.43 -15.76 19.70
N GLY A 971 -53.11 -15.19 18.53
CA GLY A 971 -52.75 -15.95 17.33
C GLY A 971 -53.89 -16.79 16.76
N THR A 972 -55.09 -16.21 16.63
CA THR A 972 -56.27 -16.91 16.08
C THR A 972 -56.83 -16.22 14.83
N LEU A 973 -57.40 -17.02 13.92
CA LEU A 973 -58.11 -16.56 12.74
C LEU A 973 -59.49 -17.22 12.67
N THR A 974 -60.54 -16.41 12.53
CA THR A 974 -61.93 -16.87 12.41
C THR A 974 -62.47 -16.49 11.04
N PHE A 975 -62.88 -17.47 10.23
CA PHE A 975 -63.51 -17.20 8.94
C PHE A 975 -64.92 -16.62 9.10
N ALA A 976 -65.29 -15.69 8.22
CA ALA A 976 -66.61 -15.07 8.19
C ALA A 976 -67.74 -16.09 7.95
N ASN A 977 -68.96 -15.71 8.29
CA ASN A 977 -70.17 -16.48 7.99
C ASN A 977 -71.27 -15.54 7.48
N PRO A 978 -71.60 -15.54 6.17
CA PRO A 978 -71.14 -16.47 5.13
C PRO A 978 -69.69 -16.25 4.67
N LEU A 979 -69.06 -17.31 4.14
CA LEU A 979 -67.71 -17.30 3.56
C LEU A 979 -67.81 -17.47 2.03
N LEU A 980 -67.19 -16.56 1.28
CA LEU A 980 -67.26 -16.47 -0.18
C LEU A 980 -65.97 -16.91 -0.90
N LEU A 981 -64.83 -17.01 -0.19
CA LEU A 981 -63.53 -17.44 -0.74
C LEU A 981 -63.13 -16.67 -2.01
N GLN A 982 -63.19 -15.35 -1.94
CA GLN A 982 -62.88 -14.45 -3.04
C GLN A 982 -61.80 -13.43 -2.63
N GLN A 983 -61.15 -12.86 -3.63
CA GLN A 983 -60.29 -11.69 -3.53
C GLN A 983 -61.13 -10.41 -3.31
N GLU A 984 -60.47 -9.30 -3.00
CA GLU A 984 -61.11 -7.99 -2.81
C GLU A 984 -61.84 -7.50 -4.08
N ASP A 985 -61.39 -7.89 -5.26
CA ASP A 985 -62.01 -7.55 -6.55
C ASP A 985 -63.20 -8.47 -6.94
N GLY A 986 -63.50 -9.47 -6.11
CA GLY A 986 -64.58 -10.44 -6.31
C GLY A 986 -64.20 -11.67 -7.14
N GLU A 987 -62.94 -11.84 -7.54
CA GLU A 987 -62.47 -13.07 -8.18
C GLU A 987 -62.37 -14.23 -7.17
N LEU A 988 -62.84 -15.42 -7.56
CA LEU A 988 -62.81 -16.61 -6.69
C LEU A 988 -61.38 -17.16 -6.54
N LEU A 989 -61.02 -17.58 -5.32
CA LEU A 989 -59.71 -18.16 -4.99
C LEU A 989 -59.66 -19.67 -5.21
N VAL A 990 -58.45 -20.20 -5.45
CA VAL A 990 -58.23 -21.60 -5.82
C VAL A 990 -57.58 -22.42 -4.69
N PRO A 991 -58.18 -23.53 -4.22
CA PRO A 991 -57.57 -24.37 -3.18
C PRO A 991 -56.27 -25.06 -3.68
N PRO A 992 -55.34 -25.47 -2.79
CA PRO A 992 -55.43 -25.43 -1.32
C PRO A 992 -55.12 -24.05 -0.71
N PHE A 993 -55.66 -23.81 0.49
CA PHE A 993 -55.46 -22.57 1.23
C PHE A 993 -54.39 -22.69 2.31
N LYS A 994 -53.69 -21.60 2.59
CA LYS A 994 -52.69 -21.49 3.65
C LYS A 994 -52.91 -20.21 4.44
N ILE A 995 -52.88 -20.31 5.77
CA ILE A 995 -52.74 -19.16 6.65
C ILE A 995 -51.26 -18.83 6.74
N MET A 996 -50.91 -17.61 6.35
CA MET A 996 -49.58 -17.04 6.52
C MET A 996 -49.60 -16.20 7.79
N ASP A 997 -48.76 -16.56 8.75
CA ASP A 997 -48.59 -15.79 9.97
C ASP A 997 -47.15 -15.26 10.07
N ARG A 998 -46.99 -13.99 10.42
CA ARG A 998 -45.68 -13.32 10.50
C ARG A 998 -45.44 -12.78 11.89
N ILE A 999 -44.30 -13.13 12.45
CA ILE A 999 -43.73 -12.49 13.65
C ILE A 999 -42.60 -11.56 13.20
N GLU A 1000 -42.39 -10.47 13.95
CA GLU A 1000 -41.35 -9.51 13.62
C GLU A 1000 -40.79 -8.81 14.85
N HIS A 1001 -39.58 -8.27 14.70
CA HIS A 1001 -38.87 -7.52 15.72
C HIS A 1001 -38.22 -6.31 15.05
N MET A 1002 -38.65 -5.12 15.44
CA MET A 1002 -38.04 -3.87 14.98
C MET A 1002 -36.98 -3.42 15.98
N THR A 1003 -35.77 -3.20 15.49
CA THR A 1003 -34.59 -2.90 16.32
C THR A 1003 -33.66 -1.94 15.58
N VAL A 1004 -32.63 -1.43 16.24
CA VAL A 1004 -31.60 -0.60 15.62
C VAL A 1004 -30.33 -1.41 15.48
N CYS A 1005 -29.71 -1.35 14.31
CA CYS A 1005 -28.38 -1.88 14.05
C CYS A 1005 -27.35 -1.08 14.89
N THR A 1006 -26.74 -1.72 15.88
CA THR A 1006 -25.62 -1.11 16.63
C THR A 1006 -24.31 -1.29 15.89
N GLU A 1007 -24.18 -2.39 15.12
CA GLU A 1007 -22.98 -2.65 14.33
C GLU A 1007 -23.29 -3.57 13.14
N ALA A 1008 -22.63 -3.34 12.00
CA ALA A 1008 -22.66 -4.24 10.85
C ALA A 1008 -21.22 -4.53 10.36
N GLN A 1009 -20.88 -5.80 10.22
CA GLN A 1009 -19.53 -6.26 9.84
C GLN A 1009 -19.52 -6.93 8.46
N ILE A 1010 -18.42 -6.77 7.72
CA ILE A 1010 -18.21 -7.40 6.40
C ILE A 1010 -18.28 -8.93 6.44
N THR A 1011 -18.08 -9.52 7.61
CA THR A 1011 -18.24 -10.95 7.88
C THR A 1011 -19.69 -11.42 7.81
N GLY A 1012 -20.67 -10.50 7.80
CA GLY A 1012 -22.10 -10.82 7.90
C GLY A 1012 -22.66 -10.73 9.33
N LEU A 1013 -21.83 -10.41 10.33
CA LEU A 1013 -22.31 -10.22 11.70
C LEU A 1013 -23.00 -8.86 11.83
N VAL A 1014 -24.21 -8.86 12.40
CA VAL A 1014 -25.01 -7.67 12.71
C VAL A 1014 -25.38 -7.71 14.18
N GLU A 1015 -25.06 -6.65 14.91
CA GLU A 1015 -25.45 -6.45 16.31
C GLU A 1015 -26.67 -5.54 16.38
N ILE A 1016 -27.59 -5.85 17.30
CA ILE A 1016 -28.86 -5.17 17.47
C ILE A 1016 -28.99 -4.61 18.89
N ASN A 1017 -29.70 -3.48 19.04
CA ASN A 1017 -29.80 -2.78 20.32
C ASN A 1017 -30.78 -3.41 21.32
N SER A 1018 -31.66 -4.29 20.86
CA SER A 1018 -32.70 -4.94 21.66
C SER A 1018 -32.69 -6.45 21.41
N PRO A 1019 -32.76 -7.27 22.46
CA PRO A 1019 -32.69 -8.72 22.31
C PRO A 1019 -33.88 -9.23 21.48
N LEU A 1020 -33.61 -10.18 20.58
CA LEU A 1020 -34.62 -10.74 19.67
C LEU A 1020 -35.76 -11.41 20.46
N SER A 1021 -37.01 -11.15 20.08
CA SER A 1021 -38.20 -11.64 20.80
C SER A 1021 -38.61 -13.09 20.49
N PHE A 1022 -38.06 -13.70 19.43
CA PHE A 1022 -38.43 -15.04 18.98
C PHE A 1022 -37.23 -15.84 18.47
N ASP A 1023 -37.39 -17.16 18.36
CA ASP A 1023 -36.40 -18.01 17.70
C ASP A 1023 -36.45 -17.81 16.18
N ALA A 1024 -35.32 -17.43 15.58
CA ALA A 1024 -35.18 -17.14 14.16
C ALA A 1024 -34.44 -18.27 13.44
N PRO A 1025 -35.13 -19.08 12.63
CA PRO A 1025 -34.49 -20.13 11.82
C PRO A 1025 -33.60 -19.54 10.71
N ALA A 1026 -32.45 -20.19 10.45
CA ALA A 1026 -31.58 -19.89 9.32
C ALA A 1026 -32.27 -20.15 7.97
N GLY A 1027 -31.95 -19.35 6.95
CA GLY A 1027 -32.43 -19.51 5.57
C GLY A 1027 -33.90 -19.13 5.33
N GLU A 1028 -34.70 -19.00 6.40
CA GLU A 1028 -36.10 -18.59 6.36
C GLU A 1028 -36.33 -17.18 6.90
N THR A 1029 -35.61 -16.79 7.96
CA THR A 1029 -35.78 -15.46 8.58
C THR A 1029 -35.11 -14.38 7.72
N MET A 1030 -35.84 -13.30 7.47
CA MET A 1030 -35.37 -12.15 6.72
C MET A 1030 -35.00 -11.01 7.65
N VAL A 1031 -33.91 -10.31 7.33
CA VAL A 1031 -33.47 -9.09 8.02
C VAL A 1031 -33.53 -7.96 7.02
N SER A 1032 -34.46 -7.02 7.18
CA SER A 1032 -34.65 -5.91 6.25
C SER A 1032 -34.23 -4.59 6.88
N SER A 1033 -33.45 -3.78 6.17
CA SER A 1033 -33.20 -2.40 6.58
C SER A 1033 -34.31 -1.47 6.11
N ALA A 1034 -34.70 -0.53 6.98
CA ALA A 1034 -35.85 0.34 6.77
C ALA A 1034 -35.44 1.73 6.29
N LEU A 1035 -36.03 2.15 5.16
CA LEU A 1035 -36.01 3.52 4.69
C LEU A 1035 -37.06 4.31 5.47
N THR A 1036 -36.63 5.23 6.32
CA THR A 1036 -37.53 5.99 7.21
C THR A 1036 -37.80 7.41 6.70
N TRP A 1037 -39.03 7.89 6.86
CA TRP A 1037 -39.43 9.28 6.62
C TRP A 1037 -39.79 10.03 7.90
N GLY A 1038 -39.88 9.33 9.04
CA GLY A 1038 -40.42 9.87 10.28
C GLY A 1038 -41.93 10.03 10.19
N ASP A 1039 -42.48 11.02 10.88
CA ASP A 1039 -43.93 11.26 10.86
C ASP A 1039 -44.32 12.00 9.57
N MET A 1040 -45.27 11.42 8.84
CA MET A 1040 -45.82 12.02 7.62
C MET A 1040 -47.18 12.65 7.90
N GLN A 1041 -47.33 13.92 7.54
CA GLN A 1041 -48.60 14.63 7.66
C GLN A 1041 -48.66 15.76 6.64
N SER A 1042 -49.82 15.97 6.03
CA SER A 1042 -50.07 17.21 5.29
C SER A 1042 -50.21 18.40 6.25
N ARG A 1043 -49.46 19.48 6.00
CA ARG A 1043 -49.58 20.70 6.79
C ARG A 1043 -49.29 21.94 5.97
N LEU A 1044 -49.85 23.06 6.41
CA LEU A 1044 -49.54 24.39 5.91
C LEU A 1044 -48.71 25.15 6.94
N TYR A 1045 -47.63 25.79 6.51
CA TYR A 1045 -46.72 26.52 7.39
C TYR A 1045 -46.16 27.77 6.72
N ARG A 1046 -45.53 28.64 7.53
CA ARG A 1046 -44.90 29.91 7.10
C ARG A 1046 -45.86 30.86 6.37
N TRP A 1047 -47.03 31.13 6.96
CA TRP A 1047 -47.98 32.11 6.45
C TRP A 1047 -47.51 33.55 6.73
N PHE A 1048 -47.32 34.36 5.68
CA PHE A 1048 -47.04 35.78 5.82
C PHE A 1048 -47.57 36.60 4.64
N THR A 1049 -47.66 37.92 4.84
CA THR A 1049 -48.17 38.86 3.84
C THR A 1049 -47.11 39.88 3.45
N GLN A 1050 -47.13 40.31 2.18
CA GLN A 1050 -46.22 41.32 1.64
C GLN A 1050 -47.02 42.40 0.90
N LYS A 1051 -46.54 43.64 0.96
CA LYS A 1051 -47.16 44.78 0.29
C LYS A 1051 -46.94 44.78 -1.23
N THR A 1052 -45.88 44.14 -1.71
CA THR A 1052 -45.56 44.13 -3.14
C THR A 1052 -45.00 42.78 -3.56
N TRP A 1053 -45.58 42.20 -4.61
CA TRP A 1053 -45.08 41.02 -5.32
C TRP A 1053 -44.32 41.43 -6.59
N SER A 1054 -43.06 41.02 -6.71
CA SER A 1054 -42.27 41.23 -7.91
C SER A 1054 -42.56 40.13 -8.94
N THR A 1055 -43.27 40.45 -10.01
CA THR A 1055 -43.55 39.48 -11.10
C THR A 1055 -42.34 39.17 -11.97
N GLY A 1056 -41.38 40.09 -12.09
CA GLY A 1056 -40.17 39.89 -12.89
C GLY A 1056 -39.06 39.11 -12.20
N ASN A 1057 -39.05 39.11 -10.86
CA ASN A 1057 -38.17 38.26 -10.04
C ASN A 1057 -38.91 37.86 -8.74
N PRO A 1058 -39.82 36.87 -8.82
CA PRO A 1058 -40.61 36.40 -7.68
C PRO A 1058 -39.75 35.92 -6.51
N ASN A 1059 -40.04 36.37 -5.29
CA ASN A 1059 -39.32 35.96 -4.09
C ASN A 1059 -39.96 34.69 -3.47
N TRP A 1060 -39.36 33.53 -3.76
CA TRP A 1060 -39.78 32.24 -3.16
C TRP A 1060 -39.08 31.93 -1.82
N SER A 1061 -38.62 32.97 -1.12
CA SER A 1061 -38.02 32.86 0.22
C SER A 1061 -39.05 32.48 1.27
N ASP A 1062 -38.56 31.89 2.37
CA ASP A 1062 -39.35 31.51 3.54
C ASP A 1062 -39.61 32.67 4.52
N ASN A 1063 -39.05 33.83 4.23
CA ASN A 1063 -39.19 35.06 5.00
C ASN A 1063 -39.79 36.18 4.14
N PRO A 1064 -40.54 37.12 4.73
CA PRO A 1064 -41.04 38.30 4.03
C PRO A 1064 -39.88 39.18 3.56
N VAL A 1065 -39.98 39.66 2.32
CA VAL A 1065 -39.05 40.61 1.68
C VAL A 1065 -39.80 41.91 1.37
N GLY A 1066 -39.22 43.06 1.72
CA GLY A 1066 -39.84 44.37 1.52
C GLY A 1066 -40.87 44.74 2.61
N ASP A 1067 -41.65 45.79 2.34
CA ASP A 1067 -42.63 46.32 3.29
C ASP A 1067 -43.76 45.32 3.58
N GLN A 1068 -44.18 45.27 4.85
CA GLN A 1068 -45.39 44.54 5.24
C GLN A 1068 -46.66 45.32 4.86
N THR A 1069 -47.75 44.58 4.69
CA THR A 1069 -49.09 45.15 4.50
C THR A 1069 -49.87 45.08 5.82
N THR A 1070 -50.83 45.98 6.02
CA THR A 1070 -51.78 45.93 7.14
C THR A 1070 -52.96 44.99 6.86
N ALA A 1071 -53.15 44.57 5.60
CA ALA A 1071 -54.13 43.57 5.22
C ALA A 1071 -53.68 42.17 5.66
N ASN A 1072 -54.55 41.43 6.34
CA ASN A 1072 -54.21 40.11 6.84
C ASN A 1072 -55.41 39.16 6.77
N TYR A 1073 -55.13 37.86 6.82
CA TYR A 1073 -56.12 36.80 6.91
C TYR A 1073 -56.20 36.29 8.34
N ASN A 1074 -57.41 36.07 8.86
CA ASN A 1074 -57.63 35.58 10.21
C ASN A 1074 -57.40 34.07 10.30
N THR A 1075 -56.13 33.66 10.30
CA THR A 1075 -55.71 32.26 10.44
C THR A 1075 -56.06 31.65 11.80
N LEU A 1076 -56.35 32.47 12.83
CA LEU A 1076 -56.69 31.98 14.18
C LEU A 1076 -58.09 31.36 14.23
N ASN A 1077 -59.09 32.04 13.67
CA ASN A 1077 -60.48 31.54 13.67
C ASN A 1077 -60.79 30.70 12.43
N TYR A 1078 -60.08 30.92 11.32
CA TYR A 1078 -60.31 30.26 10.04
C TYR A 1078 -58.98 29.78 9.47
N PRO A 1079 -58.30 28.79 10.08
CA PRO A 1079 -57.06 28.27 9.53
C PRO A 1079 -57.29 27.66 8.13
N PRO A 1080 -56.38 27.88 7.17
CA PRO A 1080 -56.41 27.18 5.89
C PRO A 1080 -56.39 25.66 6.11
N ILE A 1081 -57.23 24.94 5.37
CA ILE A 1081 -57.39 23.49 5.49
C ILE A 1081 -56.55 22.79 4.42
N VAL A 1082 -55.82 21.75 4.80
CA VAL A 1082 -55.10 20.83 3.90
C VAL A 1082 -55.51 19.40 4.19
N THR A 1083 -55.36 18.51 3.22
CA THR A 1083 -55.69 17.08 3.34
C THR A 1083 -54.52 16.24 2.86
N ASN A 1084 -54.38 15.03 3.38
CA ASN A 1084 -53.28 14.12 3.04
C ASN A 1084 -53.33 13.72 1.55
N THR A 1085 -54.54 13.49 1.01
CA THR A 1085 -54.75 13.19 -0.41
C THR A 1085 -54.52 14.41 -1.33
N GLY A 1086 -54.87 15.63 -0.90
CA GLY A 1086 -54.85 16.80 -1.78
C GLY A 1086 -53.53 17.57 -1.81
N ALA A 1087 -52.86 17.66 -0.66
CA ALA A 1087 -51.69 18.52 -0.50
C ALA A 1087 -50.45 17.98 -1.21
N ILE A 1088 -49.66 18.88 -1.79
CA ILE A 1088 -48.34 18.58 -2.34
C ILE A 1088 -47.26 19.35 -1.58
N ALA A 1089 -46.01 18.87 -1.62
CA ALA A 1089 -44.89 19.70 -1.17
C ALA A 1089 -44.69 20.85 -2.17
N GLY A 1090 -44.90 22.09 -1.71
CA GLY A 1090 -44.90 23.25 -2.60
C GLY A 1090 -44.89 24.60 -1.88
N LYS A 1091 -44.49 25.64 -2.61
CA LYS A 1091 -44.50 27.04 -2.17
C LYS A 1091 -45.57 27.81 -2.93
N TRP A 1092 -46.41 28.53 -2.21
CA TRP A 1092 -47.63 29.14 -2.76
C TRP A 1092 -47.69 30.65 -2.54
N ALA A 1093 -48.16 31.37 -3.54
CA ALA A 1093 -48.37 32.82 -3.49
C ALA A 1093 -49.80 33.17 -3.94
N LEU A 1094 -50.52 33.94 -3.12
CA LEU A 1094 -51.81 34.54 -3.49
C LEU A 1094 -51.56 36.00 -3.85
N VAL A 1095 -51.48 36.30 -5.14
CA VAL A 1095 -51.11 37.63 -5.64
C VAL A 1095 -52.36 38.42 -5.98
N PHE A 1096 -52.66 39.46 -5.19
CA PHE A 1096 -53.83 40.30 -5.40
C PHE A 1096 -53.71 41.13 -6.67
N THR A 1097 -54.70 41.03 -7.55
CA THR A 1097 -54.81 41.83 -8.78
C THR A 1097 -55.75 43.03 -8.59
N SER A 1098 -56.61 43.00 -7.56
CA SER A 1098 -57.46 44.11 -7.13
C SER A 1098 -57.62 44.09 -5.60
N THR A 1099 -58.56 44.86 -5.05
CA THR A 1099 -58.92 44.80 -3.62
C THR A 1099 -59.66 43.52 -3.22
N THR A 1100 -60.18 42.75 -4.18
CA THR A 1100 -61.01 41.56 -3.94
C THR A 1100 -60.59 40.32 -4.72
N ALA A 1101 -59.85 40.44 -5.81
CA ALA A 1101 -59.41 39.33 -6.65
C ALA A 1101 -57.90 39.05 -6.49
N PHE A 1102 -57.52 37.78 -6.49
CA PHE A 1102 -56.13 37.34 -6.40
C PHE A 1102 -55.86 36.12 -7.30
N GLN A 1103 -54.61 35.93 -7.73
CA GLN A 1103 -54.15 34.75 -8.45
C GLN A 1103 -53.48 33.78 -7.48
N VAL A 1104 -53.79 32.50 -7.59
CA VAL A 1104 -53.08 31.43 -6.86
C VAL A 1104 -51.92 30.95 -7.72
N VAL A 1105 -50.70 31.12 -7.23
CA VAL A 1105 -49.46 30.82 -7.94
C VAL A 1105 -48.64 29.82 -7.13
N GLU A 1106 -48.10 28.79 -7.76
CA GLU A 1106 -47.11 27.89 -7.17
C GLU A 1106 -45.77 28.02 -7.91
N GLU A 1107 -44.66 27.79 -7.21
CA GLU A 1107 -43.29 28.03 -7.70
C GLU A 1107 -42.99 27.33 -9.03
N LYS A 1108 -43.48 26.11 -9.23
CA LYS A 1108 -43.20 25.27 -10.41
C LYS A 1108 -44.36 25.21 -11.40
N LEU A 1109 -45.61 25.33 -10.95
CA LEU A 1109 -46.83 25.22 -11.77
C LEU A 1109 -47.29 26.58 -12.30
N GLY A 1110 -46.81 27.68 -11.74
CA GLY A 1110 -47.28 29.02 -12.09
C GLY A 1110 -48.70 29.28 -11.58
N ILE A 1111 -49.48 30.08 -12.32
CA ILE A 1111 -50.85 30.44 -11.94
C ILE A 1111 -51.77 29.23 -12.15
N ILE A 1112 -52.35 28.71 -11.07
CA ILE A 1112 -53.20 27.51 -11.10
C ILE A 1112 -54.69 27.90 -11.16
N THR A 1113 -55.08 28.97 -10.46
CA THR A 1113 -56.45 29.48 -10.49
C THR A 1113 -56.50 30.95 -10.08
N VAL A 1114 -57.69 31.56 -10.18
CA VAL A 1114 -57.99 32.91 -9.68
C VAL A 1114 -59.02 32.78 -8.57
N GLY A 1115 -58.78 33.42 -7.43
CA GLY A 1115 -59.67 33.47 -6.28
C GLY A 1115 -60.26 34.85 -6.03
N ASN A 1116 -61.26 34.90 -5.16
CA ASN A 1116 -61.90 36.13 -4.71
C ASN A 1116 -62.13 36.07 -3.19
N VAL A 1117 -62.01 37.20 -2.50
CA VAL A 1117 -62.25 37.29 -1.04
C VAL A 1117 -63.69 36.97 -0.64
N SER A 1118 -64.64 36.97 -1.57
CA SER A 1118 -66.07 36.73 -1.32
C SER A 1118 -66.50 35.26 -1.46
N GLN A 1119 -65.58 34.37 -1.86
CA GLN A 1119 -65.84 32.94 -2.07
C GLN A 1119 -64.69 32.10 -1.51
N ASP A 1120 -64.98 30.86 -1.13
CA ASP A 1120 -63.93 29.94 -0.71
C ASP A 1120 -63.01 29.63 -1.89
N CYS A 1121 -61.70 29.60 -1.62
CA CYS A 1121 -60.70 29.30 -2.63
C CYS A 1121 -60.18 27.88 -2.40
N SER A 1122 -60.54 26.95 -3.29
CA SER A 1122 -60.19 25.53 -3.23
C SER A 1122 -59.62 25.04 -4.57
N PRO A 1123 -58.39 25.43 -4.94
CA PRO A 1123 -57.76 24.98 -6.18
C PRO A 1123 -57.62 23.46 -6.21
N ILE A 1124 -58.11 22.82 -7.28
CA ILE A 1124 -58.13 21.36 -7.44
C ILE A 1124 -56.75 20.83 -7.86
N ASN A 1125 -56.31 19.77 -7.19
CA ASN A 1125 -55.18 18.96 -7.61
C ASN A 1125 -55.65 17.97 -8.71
N PRO A 1126 -55.17 18.10 -9.96
CA PRO A 1126 -55.59 17.22 -11.04
C PRO A 1126 -55.14 15.77 -10.87
N ALA A 1127 -54.15 15.48 -10.01
CA ALA A 1127 -53.67 14.13 -9.77
C ALA A 1127 -54.64 13.30 -8.92
N THR A 1128 -55.35 13.94 -7.99
CA THR A 1128 -56.20 13.28 -6.99
C THR A 1128 -57.65 13.74 -7.02
N ASN A 1129 -57.97 14.77 -7.81
CA ASN A 1129 -59.28 15.45 -7.87
C ASN A 1129 -59.74 16.07 -6.53
N THR A 1130 -58.84 16.22 -5.55
CA THR A 1130 -59.11 16.90 -4.28
C THR A 1130 -58.41 18.26 -4.24
N PRO A 1131 -58.89 19.25 -3.47
CA PRO A 1131 -58.22 20.55 -3.37
C PRO A 1131 -56.82 20.45 -2.76
N TYR A 1132 -55.85 21.22 -3.29
CA TYR A 1132 -54.52 21.36 -2.67
C TYR A 1132 -54.60 21.92 -1.25
N PHE A 1133 -55.48 22.90 -1.07
CA PHE A 1133 -55.85 23.51 0.20
C PHE A 1133 -57.21 24.20 0.04
N VAL A 1134 -57.86 24.54 1.15
CA VAL A 1134 -59.11 25.32 1.17
C VAL A 1134 -58.91 26.54 2.06
N ILE A 1135 -59.11 27.73 1.48
CA ILE A 1135 -59.10 29.01 2.19
C ILE A 1135 -60.53 29.52 2.24
N LYS A 1136 -61.08 29.67 3.45
CA LYS A 1136 -62.45 30.13 3.68
C LYS A 1136 -62.59 31.63 3.47
N LYS A 1137 -63.70 32.06 2.86
CA LYS A 1137 -63.98 33.48 2.61
C LYS A 1137 -64.08 34.31 3.89
N GLU A 1138 -64.56 33.72 4.99
CA GLU A 1138 -64.77 34.41 6.27
C GLU A 1138 -63.47 34.87 6.94
N GLY A 1139 -62.33 34.30 6.54
CA GLY A 1139 -61.02 34.68 7.09
C GLY A 1139 -60.42 35.94 6.45
N TRP A 1140 -60.93 36.42 5.32
CA TRP A 1140 -60.36 37.60 4.66
C TRP A 1140 -60.63 38.89 5.44
N GLY A 1141 -59.57 39.54 5.91
CA GLY A 1141 -59.63 40.90 6.44
C GLY A 1141 -59.80 41.97 5.35
N THR A 1142 -59.87 43.24 5.76
CA THR A 1142 -59.95 44.39 4.84
C THR A 1142 -58.57 44.96 4.52
N GLY A 1143 -58.48 45.88 3.56
CA GLY A 1143 -57.23 46.61 3.25
C GLY A 1143 -56.36 46.00 2.15
N TRP A 1144 -56.82 44.95 1.46
CA TRP A 1144 -56.11 44.38 0.31
C TRP A 1144 -56.04 45.35 -0.86
N ALA A 1145 -54.92 45.33 -1.59
CA ALA A 1145 -54.68 46.14 -2.77
C ALA A 1145 -53.97 45.32 -3.86
N SER A 1146 -54.09 45.78 -5.11
CA SER A 1146 -53.35 45.19 -6.23
C SER A 1146 -51.85 45.22 -5.95
N GLY A 1147 -51.18 44.09 -6.14
CA GLY A 1147 -49.76 43.91 -5.84
C GLY A 1147 -49.46 43.32 -4.46
N ASN A 1148 -50.42 43.30 -3.52
CA ASN A 1148 -50.24 42.57 -2.26
C ASN A 1148 -50.09 41.06 -2.53
N ALA A 1149 -49.31 40.36 -1.70
CA ALA A 1149 -49.21 38.91 -1.78
C ALA A 1149 -49.33 38.25 -0.40
N VAL A 1150 -49.93 37.07 -0.38
CA VAL A 1150 -49.83 36.11 0.73
C VAL A 1150 -48.90 34.99 0.31
N ARG A 1151 -48.02 34.57 1.21
CA ARG A 1151 -47.08 33.46 0.99
C ARG A 1151 -47.26 32.41 2.07
N PHE A 1152 -47.20 31.15 1.68
CA PHE A 1152 -47.18 30.00 2.57
C PHE A 1152 -46.58 28.79 1.84
N ASN A 1153 -46.19 27.78 2.60
CA ASN A 1153 -45.71 26.50 2.09
C ASN A 1153 -46.64 25.38 2.57
N THR A 1154 -46.66 24.28 1.82
CA THR A 1154 -47.33 23.04 2.23
C THR A 1154 -46.33 21.89 2.20
N ASP A 1155 -46.46 20.98 3.16
CA ASP A 1155 -45.85 19.64 3.13
C ASP A 1155 -46.94 18.63 2.72
N SER A 1156 -46.54 17.54 2.06
CA SER A 1156 -47.43 16.44 1.68
C SER A 1156 -47.24 15.21 2.58
N CYS A 1157 -48.25 14.36 2.64
CA CYS A 1157 -48.16 13.05 3.28
C CYS A 1157 -47.62 11.98 2.31
N LEU A 1158 -46.46 12.28 1.69
CA LEU A 1158 -45.83 11.45 0.67
C LEU A 1158 -44.35 11.19 1.01
N GLY A 1159 -43.99 9.92 1.18
CA GLY A 1159 -42.63 9.42 1.37
C GLY A 1159 -42.01 9.02 0.03
N PRO A 1160 -41.12 9.84 -0.58
CA PRO A 1160 -40.46 9.47 -1.82
C PRO A 1160 -39.45 8.35 -1.60
N MET A 1161 -39.37 7.43 -2.56
CA MET A 1161 -38.32 6.40 -2.63
C MET A 1161 -37.96 6.07 -4.07
N TRP A 1162 -36.75 5.56 -4.25
CA TRP A 1162 -36.29 4.96 -5.50
C TRP A 1162 -36.03 3.47 -5.28
N VAL A 1163 -36.55 2.65 -6.19
CA VAL A 1163 -36.35 1.21 -6.24
C VAL A 1163 -35.38 0.89 -7.38
N VAL A 1164 -34.28 0.22 -7.06
CA VAL A 1164 -33.29 -0.26 -8.02
C VAL A 1164 -33.45 -1.75 -8.17
N ARG A 1165 -33.50 -2.24 -9.42
CA ARG A 1165 -33.42 -3.66 -9.76
C ARG A 1165 -32.15 -3.91 -10.55
N SER A 1166 -31.25 -4.73 -10.02
CA SER A 1166 -30.00 -5.13 -10.67
C SER A 1166 -30.12 -6.55 -11.21
N ILE A 1167 -29.75 -6.77 -12.46
CA ILE A 1167 -29.83 -8.07 -13.14
C ILE A 1167 -28.43 -8.49 -13.56
N GLN A 1168 -27.89 -9.53 -12.93
CA GLN A 1168 -26.59 -10.09 -13.29
C GLN A 1168 -26.68 -10.95 -14.56
N ALA A 1169 -25.57 -11.00 -15.30
CA ALA A 1169 -25.47 -11.83 -16.49
C ALA A 1169 -25.49 -13.31 -16.13
N GLY A 1170 -26.40 -14.07 -16.74
CA GLY A 1170 -26.54 -15.50 -16.50
C GLY A 1170 -27.93 -16.04 -16.86
N LYS A 1171 -28.06 -17.37 -16.80
CA LYS A 1171 -29.33 -18.05 -17.06
C LYS A 1171 -30.23 -17.92 -15.83
N GLY A 1172 -31.44 -17.38 -16.01
CA GLY A 1172 -32.41 -17.27 -14.92
C GLY A 1172 -32.75 -18.62 -14.30
N ALA A 1173 -32.82 -18.66 -12.98
CA ALA A 1173 -33.08 -19.87 -12.20
C ALA A 1173 -34.58 -20.22 -12.12
N VAL A 1174 -35.44 -19.20 -12.21
CA VAL A 1174 -36.89 -19.30 -12.09
C VAL A 1174 -37.61 -18.77 -13.33
N LYS A 1175 -38.85 -19.21 -13.55
CA LYS A 1175 -39.70 -18.72 -14.65
C LYS A 1175 -40.41 -17.42 -14.29
N ASP A 1176 -40.98 -17.41 -13.08
CA ASP A 1176 -41.69 -16.27 -12.51
C ASP A 1176 -40.89 -15.81 -11.29
N ASP A 1177 -40.62 -14.51 -11.23
CA ASP A 1177 -39.78 -13.88 -10.20
C ASP A 1177 -40.54 -12.69 -9.62
N HIS A 1178 -40.44 -12.49 -8.31
CA HIS A 1178 -41.16 -11.45 -7.57
C HIS A 1178 -40.36 -10.99 -6.36
N PHE A 1179 -40.61 -9.77 -5.91
CA PHE A 1179 -40.11 -9.23 -4.65
C PHE A 1179 -41.27 -8.55 -3.92
N LYS A 1180 -41.18 -8.41 -2.60
CA LYS A 1180 -42.23 -7.74 -1.80
C LYS A 1180 -41.70 -6.45 -1.21
N LEU A 1181 -42.38 -5.34 -1.49
CA LEU A 1181 -42.14 -4.02 -0.90
C LEU A 1181 -43.30 -3.69 0.03
N GLN A 1182 -42.98 -3.25 1.25
CA GLN A 1182 -43.99 -2.95 2.26
C GLN A 1182 -43.79 -1.54 2.82
N VAL A 1183 -44.85 -0.75 2.84
CA VAL A 1183 -44.94 0.55 3.52
C VAL A 1183 -45.60 0.34 4.89
N ARG A 1184 -45.04 0.98 5.92
CA ARG A 1184 -45.35 0.71 7.32
C ARG A 1184 -45.32 2.01 8.13
N GLY A 1185 -45.97 2.00 9.28
CA GLY A 1185 -46.18 3.13 10.18
C GLY A 1185 -47.47 2.95 10.97
N ASP A 1186 -47.67 3.82 11.96
CA ASP A 1186 -48.79 3.75 12.89
C ASP A 1186 -49.80 4.87 12.63
N ALA A 1187 -51.08 4.57 12.82
CA ALA A 1187 -52.14 5.57 12.78
C ALA A 1187 -52.25 6.27 14.15
N ASP A 1188 -52.48 7.58 14.14
CA ASP A 1188 -52.82 8.39 15.34
C ASP A 1188 -54.25 8.11 15.84
#